data_AF-A0A8H7PYP1-F1
#
_entry.id   AF-A0A8H7PYP1-F1
#
_cell.length_a   1.000
_cell.length_b   1.000
_cell.length_c   1.000
_cell.angle_alpha   90.00
_cell.angle_beta   90.00
_cell.angle_gamma   90.00
#
_symmetry.space_group_name_H-M   'P 1'
#
loop_
_entity.id
_entity.type
_entity.pdbx_description
1 polymer ?
#
loop_
_entity_poly.entity_id
_entity_poly.type
_entity_poly.pdbx_seq_one_letter_code
_entity_poly.pdbx_strand_id
1 'polypeptide(L)'
;MPPLQQSSWSTRLQWKPWSYAFQDNIWPELTLLLTPKILSKKKMVWYLISTVMVAACLIMYTFRYIQTENMQKYRDDWLFTRFPELETALTDTVKQESKLNEAIPLYNIQDPYSCQNQQLSYSTLQQLIDAELGQDQSSDSSTQPVPSHYLILPPFKPNQTVMIEQGQSYCIRLVVYPPKLNPLIMHTFKPIDGSPWDSIMMTLVRQSEYNTTFPVQLKLWNGHSVIYEANKNLFGGSSAQDVPSYQLVDRKKMHIYEAEVKLHDEGNYSLETRVEYTHGMWNFERQPVVPYQPELIETPLGWNLTVLGHQKDYFDLPLCTRSDHPGRWLNIKDFPSHRQSMLSPNAADFNGNFWAPYECRYRYISYPDFNQCLAKKYPLIHWFGDSNSRRSLKKIITDGEWCNDYDAIKSNSTIKRACHCEDYEEPMWNNTLFDTHARAGRIVKTALNNASVEWGKDKSKTESEIWFYKWDGLTDLNQPSWEELFKDYPDSGELAMHVPGVEVDETWIEQYGEAIPVFRRLPPPLGRYPGGGGHKKTRRDVVALRKRWYLTLAPPQLIIVNLGNWDVSRMPYYEYQAAIQKMINYIKQRYIPYKTAVLYRTPQYFCCRVDTSERQRKFSTLRMEAYDRYAREMLVKHVGAKVWDVYALGEARSWEDKQSTADCPSNHAPSDVVSLENQILMNSLCNADDWFADL
;
A
#
# COMPACT_ATOMS: atom_id res chain seq x y z
N MET A 1 46.24 0.62 5.86
CA MET A 1 46.36 -0.09 7.15
C MET A 1 46.13 -1.58 6.88
N PRO A 2 47.06 -2.48 7.19
CA PRO A 2 46.84 -3.91 6.99
C PRO A 2 45.98 -4.47 8.13
N PRO A 3 45.14 -5.50 7.89
CA PRO A 3 44.24 -6.01 8.91
C PRO A 3 44.96 -6.93 9.90
N LEU A 4 44.63 -6.74 11.18
CA LEU A 4 45.02 -7.56 12.32
C LEU A 4 44.49 -9.00 12.16
N GLN A 5 45.40 -9.96 12.06
CA GLN A 5 45.10 -11.38 12.25
C GLN A 5 44.74 -11.62 13.73
N GLN A 6 43.47 -11.92 14.01
CA GLN A 6 43.05 -12.56 15.26
C GLN A 6 43.05 -14.08 15.05
N SER A 7 43.98 -14.77 15.72
CA SER A 7 43.97 -16.22 15.87
C SER A 7 42.97 -16.61 16.96
N SER A 8 41.82 -17.18 16.59
CA SER A 8 40.93 -17.83 17.55
C SER A 8 41.29 -19.31 17.67
N TRP A 9 41.74 -19.70 18.86
CA TRP A 9 41.75 -21.10 19.27
C TRP A 9 40.33 -21.48 19.67
N SER A 10 39.61 -22.14 18.77
CA SER A 10 38.39 -22.88 19.13
C SER A 10 38.61 -24.35 18.79
N THR A 11 38.87 -25.14 19.83
CA THR A 11 38.81 -26.60 19.78
C THR A 11 37.34 -27.01 19.65
N ARG A 12 36.83 -27.06 18.41
CA ARG A 12 35.56 -27.74 18.11
C ARG A 12 35.78 -29.24 18.24
N LEU A 13 35.21 -29.84 19.28
CA LEU A 13 34.83 -31.25 19.26
C LEU A 13 33.76 -31.43 18.16
N GLN A 14 34.21 -31.78 16.96
CA GLN A 14 33.31 -32.25 15.91
C GLN A 14 32.76 -33.61 16.32
N TRP A 15 31.51 -33.66 16.73
CA TRP A 15 30.74 -34.88 16.73
C TRP A 15 30.48 -35.27 15.27
N LYS A 16 31.16 -36.32 14.79
CA LYS A 16 30.79 -36.93 13.51
C LYS A 16 29.46 -37.68 13.70
N PRO A 17 28.46 -37.48 12.82
CA PRO A 17 27.26 -38.28 12.87
C PRO A 17 27.62 -39.74 12.62
N TRP A 18 26.99 -40.63 13.39
CA TRP A 18 27.14 -42.07 13.26
C TRP A 18 26.56 -42.49 11.91
N SER A 19 27.42 -42.72 10.92
CA SER A 19 27.01 -43.24 9.62
C SER A 19 26.44 -44.66 9.75
N TYR A 20 25.45 -44.98 8.92
CA TYR A 20 24.82 -46.31 8.74
C TYR A 20 25.78 -47.50 8.56
N ALA A 21 27.09 -47.28 8.40
CA ALA A 21 28.13 -48.31 8.37
C ALA A 21 28.31 -49.11 9.68
N PHE A 22 27.59 -48.77 10.75
CA PHE A 22 27.63 -49.51 12.02
C PHE A 22 26.72 -50.75 12.05
N GLN A 23 25.71 -50.84 11.16
CA GLN A 23 24.82 -52.01 11.11
C GLN A 23 25.42 -53.20 10.36
N ASP A 24 26.21 -52.97 9.31
CA ASP A 24 26.70 -54.07 8.45
C ASP A 24 27.98 -54.76 8.97
N ASN A 25 28.73 -54.13 9.89
CA ASN A 25 30.03 -54.65 10.32
C ASN A 25 30.06 -55.30 11.71
N ILE A 26 29.00 -55.19 12.52
CA ILE A 26 29.01 -55.73 13.90
C ILE A 26 28.23 -57.05 14.03
N TRP A 27 27.27 -57.30 13.14
CA TRP A 27 26.49 -58.54 13.21
C TRP A 27 27.32 -59.82 12.95
N PRO A 28 28.33 -59.84 12.06
CA PRO A 28 29.17 -61.02 11.89
C PRO A 28 30.09 -61.31 13.09
N GLU A 29 30.59 -60.29 13.80
CA GLU A 29 31.52 -60.48 14.92
C GLU A 29 30.85 -60.87 16.25
N LEU A 30 29.59 -60.47 16.49
CA LEU A 30 28.85 -60.90 17.68
C LEU A 30 28.52 -62.40 17.68
N THR A 31 28.32 -63.00 16.51
CA THR A 31 28.10 -64.45 16.37
C THR A 31 29.33 -65.29 16.73
N LEU A 32 30.55 -64.74 16.63
CA LEU A 32 31.79 -65.46 16.94
C LEU A 32 32.16 -65.44 18.44
N LEU A 33 31.49 -64.61 19.26
CA LEU A 33 31.70 -64.52 20.70
C LEU A 33 30.83 -65.49 21.53
N LEU A 34 29.92 -66.22 20.89
CA LEU A 34 28.98 -67.13 21.58
C LEU A 34 29.48 -68.59 21.70
N THR A 35 30.70 -68.91 21.28
CA THR A 35 31.29 -70.24 21.56
C THR A 35 31.94 -70.28 22.94
N PRO A 36 31.56 -71.22 23.84
CA PRO A 36 32.05 -71.26 25.21
C PRO A 36 33.45 -71.88 25.26
N LYS A 37 34.49 -71.05 25.07
CA LYS A 37 35.85 -71.37 25.52
C LYS A 37 36.30 -70.35 26.55
N ILE A 38 36.43 -70.84 27.79
CA ILE A 38 37.02 -70.25 29.00
C ILE A 38 37.54 -68.82 28.78
N LEU A 39 36.63 -67.84 28.90
CA LEU A 39 36.97 -66.43 28.88
C LEU A 39 37.64 -66.09 30.20
N SER A 40 38.85 -65.53 30.15
CA SER A 40 39.53 -65.04 31.35
C SER A 40 38.67 -63.97 32.04
N LYS A 41 38.77 -63.85 33.37
CA LYS A 41 37.99 -62.89 34.17
C LYS A 41 37.99 -61.46 33.58
N LYS A 42 39.08 -61.04 32.94
CA LYS A 42 39.18 -59.72 32.26
C LYS A 42 38.26 -59.60 31.03
N LYS A 43 38.11 -60.65 30.21
CA LYS A 43 37.22 -60.61 29.04
C LYS A 43 35.74 -60.67 29.43
N MET A 44 35.42 -61.33 30.55
CA MET A 44 34.05 -61.38 31.08
C MET A 44 33.56 -59.99 31.55
N VAL A 45 34.45 -59.19 32.15
CA VAL A 45 34.15 -57.79 32.53
C VAL A 45 33.89 -56.92 31.30
N TRP A 46 34.70 -57.03 30.25
CA TRP A 46 34.49 -56.30 28.99
C TRP A 46 33.20 -56.70 28.28
N TYR A 47 32.85 -57.98 28.30
CA TYR A 47 31.58 -58.46 27.76
C TYR A 47 30.37 -57.90 28.53
N LEU A 48 30.46 -57.88 29.87
CA LEU A 48 29.41 -57.30 30.71
C LEU A 48 29.23 -55.79 30.45
N ILE A 49 30.33 -55.04 30.37
CA ILE A 49 30.32 -53.60 30.05
C ILE A 49 29.72 -53.37 28.66
N SER A 50 30.12 -54.16 27.66
CA SER A 50 29.60 -54.04 26.29
C SER A 50 28.10 -54.36 26.24
N THR A 51 27.66 -55.39 26.95
CA THR A 51 26.23 -55.77 27.01
C THR A 51 25.39 -54.69 27.69
N VAL A 52 25.89 -54.10 28.78
CA VAL A 52 25.23 -52.98 29.47
C VAL A 52 25.18 -51.73 28.60
N MET A 53 26.25 -51.42 27.84
CA MET A 53 26.26 -50.29 26.91
C MET A 53 25.29 -50.51 25.75
N VAL A 54 25.23 -51.71 25.16
CA VAL A 54 24.26 -52.03 24.10
C VAL A 54 22.82 -51.95 24.63
N ALA A 55 22.55 -52.49 25.82
CA ALA A 55 21.23 -52.39 26.45
C ALA A 55 20.84 -50.93 26.73
N ALA A 56 21.76 -50.10 27.25
CA ALA A 56 21.53 -48.67 27.47
C ALA A 56 21.28 -47.92 26.17
N CYS A 57 22.02 -48.22 25.10
CA CYS A 57 21.79 -47.64 23.77
C CYS A 57 20.42 -48.04 23.20
N LEU A 58 20.02 -49.32 23.32
CA LEU A 58 18.70 -49.78 22.89
C LEU A 58 17.58 -49.12 23.70
N ILE A 59 17.73 -48.98 25.02
CA ILE A 59 16.75 -48.29 25.87
C ILE A 59 16.64 -46.82 25.46
N MET A 60 17.76 -46.11 25.30
CA MET A 60 17.74 -44.72 24.83
C MET A 60 17.13 -44.58 23.43
N TYR A 61 17.42 -45.52 22.53
CA TYR A 61 16.82 -45.54 21.19
C TYR A 61 15.31 -45.76 21.25
N THR A 62 14.83 -46.77 22.02
CA THR A 62 13.40 -47.03 22.18
C THR A 62 12.67 -45.89 22.89
N PHE A 63 13.27 -45.28 23.92
CA PHE A 63 12.70 -44.13 24.60
C PHE A 63 12.57 -42.94 23.64
N ARG A 64 13.63 -42.67 22.85
CA ARG A 64 13.60 -41.63 21.82
C ARG A 64 12.55 -41.93 20.74
N TYR A 65 12.44 -43.17 20.28
CA TYR A 65 11.43 -43.62 19.32
C TYR A 65 10.00 -43.42 19.85
N ILE A 66 9.72 -43.90 21.07
CA ILE A 66 8.41 -43.76 21.72
C ILE A 66 8.09 -42.28 21.96
N GLN A 67 9.09 -41.47 22.34
CA GLN A 67 8.92 -40.04 22.50
C GLN A 67 8.61 -39.37 21.15
N THR A 68 9.30 -39.73 20.07
CA THR A 68 9.03 -39.21 18.72
C THR A 68 7.63 -39.62 18.22
N GLU A 69 7.21 -40.88 18.37
CA GLU A 69 5.87 -41.31 17.96
C GLU A 69 4.76 -40.67 18.80
N ASN A 70 4.92 -40.58 20.13
CA ASN A 70 3.93 -39.93 20.98
C ASN A 70 3.83 -38.42 20.68
N MET A 71 4.95 -37.78 20.36
CA MET A 71 4.95 -36.37 19.93
C MET A 71 4.29 -36.21 18.57
N GLN A 72 4.51 -37.13 17.62
CA GLN A 72 3.85 -37.13 16.32
C GLN A 72 2.34 -37.31 16.47
N LYS A 73 1.90 -38.30 17.25
CA LYS A 73 0.49 -38.54 17.53
C LYS A 73 -0.18 -37.35 18.22
N TYR A 74 0.45 -36.81 19.25
CA TYR A 74 -0.07 -35.62 19.94
C TYR A 74 -0.19 -34.42 19.00
N ARG A 75 0.77 -34.28 18.08
CA ARG A 75 0.77 -33.24 17.05
C ARG A 75 -0.36 -33.43 16.04
N ASP A 76 -0.54 -34.64 15.53
CA ASP A 76 -1.61 -34.96 14.58
C ASP A 76 -2.99 -34.77 15.24
N ASP A 77 -3.18 -35.28 16.48
CA ASP A 77 -4.39 -35.09 17.28
C ASP A 77 -4.68 -33.59 17.54
N TRP A 78 -3.63 -32.80 17.83
CA TRP A 78 -3.75 -31.36 18.00
C TRP A 78 -4.16 -30.65 16.71
N LEU A 79 -3.55 -31.03 15.58
CA LEU A 79 -3.87 -30.53 14.25
C LEU A 79 -5.33 -30.77 13.90
N PHE A 80 -5.82 -32.00 14.08
CA PHE A 80 -7.21 -32.37 13.82
C PHE A 80 -8.18 -31.70 14.77
N THR A 81 -7.81 -31.50 16.04
CA THR A 81 -8.67 -30.78 16.98
C THR A 81 -8.88 -29.32 16.58
N ARG A 82 -7.87 -28.68 15.96
CA ARG A 82 -7.92 -27.25 15.62
C ARG A 82 -8.35 -26.96 14.19
N PHE A 83 -8.10 -27.91 13.31
CA PHE A 83 -8.51 -27.88 11.91
C PHE A 83 -9.26 -29.21 11.62
N PRO A 84 -10.46 -29.41 12.19
CA PRO A 84 -11.23 -30.65 12.05
C PRO A 84 -11.55 -31.00 10.60
N GLU A 85 -11.57 -30.00 9.72
CA GLU A 85 -11.61 -30.16 8.28
C GLU A 85 -10.47 -31.02 7.70
N LEU A 86 -9.26 -30.97 8.29
CA LEU A 86 -8.11 -31.75 7.84
C LEU A 86 -8.27 -33.22 8.16
N GLU A 87 -8.88 -33.55 9.31
CA GLU A 87 -9.17 -34.94 9.67
C GLU A 87 -10.11 -35.55 8.64
N THR A 88 -11.15 -34.79 8.26
CA THR A 88 -12.09 -35.20 7.21
C THR A 88 -11.37 -35.39 5.89
N ALA A 89 -10.54 -34.42 5.47
CA ALA A 89 -9.79 -34.50 4.22
C ALA A 89 -8.79 -35.68 4.18
N LEU A 90 -8.08 -35.96 5.27
CA LEU A 90 -7.14 -37.09 5.35
C LEU A 90 -7.86 -38.43 5.40
N THR A 91 -8.94 -38.53 6.17
CA THR A 91 -9.76 -39.75 6.26
C THR A 91 -10.44 -40.02 4.92
N ASP A 92 -10.86 -38.98 4.22
CA ASP A 92 -11.44 -39.06 2.89
C ASP A 92 -10.38 -39.40 1.84
N THR A 93 -9.14 -38.89 1.93
CA THR A 93 -8.06 -39.28 1.01
C THR A 93 -7.69 -40.76 1.16
N VAL A 94 -7.63 -41.25 2.40
CA VAL A 94 -7.38 -42.68 2.71
C VAL A 94 -8.55 -43.57 2.27
N LYS A 95 -9.79 -43.04 2.21
CA LYS A 95 -10.97 -43.76 1.69
C LYS A 95 -11.18 -43.59 0.18
N GLN A 96 -10.75 -42.47 -0.42
CA GLN A 96 -10.94 -42.09 -1.82
C GLN A 96 -10.02 -42.84 -2.80
N GLU A 97 -8.97 -43.49 -2.33
CA GLU A 97 -8.29 -44.51 -3.14
C GLU A 97 -9.18 -45.74 -3.42
N SER A 98 -10.31 -45.90 -2.71
CA SER A 98 -11.23 -47.03 -2.92
C SER A 98 -12.60 -46.69 -3.54
N LYS A 99 -13.09 -45.44 -3.45
CA LYS A 99 -14.40 -45.05 -4.00
C LYS A 99 -14.45 -43.56 -4.37
N LEU A 100 -14.07 -43.24 -5.60
CA LEU A 100 -14.31 -41.94 -6.21
C LEU A 100 -15.70 -41.95 -6.87
N ASN A 101 -16.75 -41.81 -6.06
CA ASN A 101 -18.09 -41.35 -6.46
C ASN A 101 -18.94 -41.29 -5.17
N GLU A 102 -19.44 -40.09 -4.87
CA GLU A 102 -20.41 -39.74 -3.81
C GLU A 102 -19.86 -39.14 -2.51
N ALA A 103 -20.42 -37.95 -2.23
CA ALA A 103 -20.32 -37.08 -1.05
C ALA A 103 -19.05 -36.22 -0.91
N ILE A 104 -19.12 -35.00 -1.46
CA ILE A 104 -18.28 -33.86 -1.05
C ILE A 104 -19.07 -33.07 0.01
N PRO A 105 -18.44 -32.58 1.09
CA PRO A 105 -19.10 -31.76 2.11
C PRO A 105 -19.70 -30.48 1.50
N LEU A 106 -20.69 -29.90 2.18
CA LEU A 106 -21.37 -28.64 1.86
C LEU A 106 -20.41 -27.44 1.87
N TYR A 107 -19.43 -27.39 0.96
CA TYR A 107 -18.77 -26.16 0.56
C TYR A 107 -19.81 -25.26 -0.10
N ASN A 108 -19.69 -23.94 0.08
CA ASN A 108 -20.50 -23.01 -0.69
C ASN A 108 -20.15 -23.21 -2.19
N ILE A 109 -20.98 -23.99 -2.89
CA ILE A 109 -20.79 -24.41 -4.29
C ILE A 109 -20.58 -23.20 -5.21
N GLN A 110 -21.04 -22.02 -4.79
CA GLN A 110 -20.97 -20.80 -5.59
C GLN A 110 -19.54 -20.28 -5.77
N ASP A 111 -18.59 -20.63 -4.90
CA ASP A 111 -17.20 -20.12 -5.03
C ASP A 111 -16.13 -21.13 -4.59
N PRO A 112 -15.93 -22.22 -5.34
CA PRO A 112 -14.98 -23.26 -4.99
C PRO A 112 -13.54 -22.75 -4.86
N TYR A 113 -13.17 -21.63 -5.51
CA TYR A 113 -11.79 -21.15 -5.56
C TYR A 113 -11.46 -20.06 -4.53
N SER A 114 -12.44 -19.55 -3.78
CA SER A 114 -12.22 -18.62 -2.67
C SER A 114 -11.25 -19.16 -1.60
N CYS A 115 -10.57 -18.26 -0.87
CA CYS A 115 -9.60 -18.70 0.14
C CYS A 115 -10.23 -19.45 1.31
N GLN A 116 -11.50 -19.15 1.61
CA GLN A 116 -12.25 -19.85 2.67
C GLN A 116 -12.52 -21.32 2.30
N ASN A 117 -12.71 -21.61 1.01
CA ASN A 117 -13.02 -22.96 0.52
C ASN A 117 -11.76 -23.74 0.11
N GLN A 118 -10.65 -23.06 -0.13
CA GLN A 118 -9.38 -23.66 -0.45
C GLN A 118 -8.54 -23.84 0.81
N GLN A 119 -8.50 -25.04 1.38
CA GLN A 119 -7.68 -25.30 2.57
C GLN A 119 -6.21 -25.50 2.22
N LEU A 120 -5.33 -25.20 3.17
CA LEU A 120 -3.91 -25.52 3.03
C LEU A 120 -3.70 -27.03 3.11
N SER A 121 -2.77 -27.55 2.33
CA SER A 121 -2.42 -28.97 2.41
C SER A 121 -1.90 -29.32 3.79
N TYR A 122 -2.14 -30.56 4.23
CA TYR A 122 -1.59 -31.08 5.48
C TYR A 122 -0.07 -30.89 5.57
N SER A 123 0.67 -31.15 4.48
CA SER A 123 2.12 -30.95 4.42
C SER A 123 2.53 -29.50 4.63
N THR A 124 1.79 -28.53 4.08
CA THR A 124 2.08 -27.09 4.28
C THR A 124 1.84 -26.70 5.73
N LEU A 125 0.74 -27.15 6.33
CA LEU A 125 0.42 -26.89 7.73
C LEU A 125 1.44 -27.53 8.67
N GLN A 126 1.88 -28.75 8.34
CA GLN A 126 2.94 -29.45 9.05
C GLN A 126 4.23 -28.64 9.05
N GLN A 127 4.70 -28.19 7.87
CA GLN A 127 5.88 -27.33 7.75
C GLN A 127 5.75 -26.04 8.56
N LEU A 128 4.56 -25.44 8.59
CA LEU A 128 4.30 -24.24 9.37
C LEU A 128 4.41 -24.49 10.87
N ILE A 129 3.86 -25.60 11.35
CA ILE A 129 3.95 -26.01 12.75
C ILE A 129 5.39 -26.35 13.15
N ASP A 130 6.13 -27.04 12.29
CA ASP A 130 7.56 -27.32 12.53
C ASP A 130 8.36 -26.03 12.70
N ALA A 131 8.12 -25.06 11.81
CA ALA A 131 8.74 -23.74 11.90
C ALA A 131 8.33 -23.00 13.20
N GLU A 132 7.07 -23.12 13.62
CA GLU A 132 6.55 -22.49 14.84
C GLU A 132 7.13 -23.07 16.13
N LEU A 133 7.35 -24.38 16.17
CA LEU A 133 7.89 -25.11 17.33
C LEU A 133 9.41 -24.96 17.47
N GLY A 134 10.08 -24.29 16.53
CA GLY A 134 11.53 -24.11 16.57
C GLY A 134 12.29 -25.43 16.55
N GLN A 135 11.67 -26.49 16.02
CA GLN A 135 12.38 -27.71 15.67
C GLN A 135 13.24 -27.35 14.46
N ASP A 136 14.43 -26.80 14.73
CA ASP A 136 15.48 -26.66 13.74
C ASP A 136 15.51 -27.99 12.99
N GLN A 137 15.36 -27.93 11.65
CA GLN A 137 15.65 -29.08 10.80
C GLN A 137 17.08 -29.46 11.11
N SER A 138 17.21 -30.40 12.05
CA SER A 138 18.46 -30.60 12.77
C SER A 138 19.53 -30.92 11.76
N SER A 139 20.69 -30.33 11.98
CA SER A 139 21.91 -30.26 11.16
C SER A 139 22.42 -31.55 10.49
N ASP A 140 21.71 -32.67 10.59
CA ASP A 140 22.07 -33.98 10.05
C ASP A 140 21.37 -34.35 8.73
N SER A 141 20.39 -33.56 8.23
CA SER A 141 19.87 -33.79 6.87
C SER A 141 20.67 -32.97 5.86
N SER A 142 21.47 -33.69 5.06
CA SER A 142 22.32 -33.16 4.01
C SER A 142 21.57 -32.24 3.01
N THR A 143 22.00 -30.99 2.93
CA THR A 143 22.12 -30.19 1.69
C THR A 143 20.87 -29.91 0.84
N GLN A 144 19.64 -30.04 1.33
CA GLN A 144 18.54 -29.41 0.61
C GLN A 144 18.59 -27.89 0.88
N PRO A 145 18.77 -27.05 -0.16
CA PRO A 145 18.74 -25.61 0.01
C PRO A 145 17.43 -25.24 0.68
N VAL A 146 17.51 -24.36 1.69
CA VAL A 146 16.33 -23.75 2.31
C VAL A 146 15.41 -23.31 1.18
N PRO A 147 14.13 -23.74 1.14
CA PRO A 147 13.26 -23.42 0.03
C PRO A 147 13.18 -21.90 -0.14
N SER A 148 13.28 -21.45 -1.38
CA SER A 148 12.88 -20.09 -1.75
C SER A 148 11.39 -19.90 -1.44
N HIS A 149 10.93 -18.65 -1.33
CA HIS A 149 9.51 -18.35 -1.24
C HIS A 149 8.74 -19.04 -2.38
N TYR A 150 7.51 -19.47 -2.14
CA TYR A 150 6.72 -20.18 -3.16
C TYR A 150 5.23 -19.89 -3.06
N LEU A 151 4.54 -20.11 -4.18
CA LEU A 151 3.10 -19.91 -4.31
C LEU A 151 2.31 -21.21 -4.07
N ILE A 152 1.12 -21.07 -3.51
CA ILE A 152 0.11 -22.12 -3.43
C ILE A 152 -1.13 -21.62 -4.18
N LEU A 153 -1.49 -22.33 -5.24
CA LEU A 153 -2.55 -21.94 -6.19
C LEU A 153 -3.57 -23.10 -6.35
N PRO A 154 -4.88 -22.82 -6.32
CA PRO A 154 -5.94 -23.78 -6.64
C PRO A 154 -6.06 -24.06 -8.15
N PRO A 155 -6.45 -25.26 -8.62
CA PRO A 155 -6.35 -26.57 -7.99
C PRO A 155 -4.92 -27.10 -8.07
N PHE A 156 -4.58 -28.02 -7.17
CA PHE A 156 -3.22 -28.49 -6.89
C PHE A 156 -2.56 -29.37 -7.98
N LYS A 157 -3.16 -29.51 -9.17
CA LYS A 157 -2.61 -30.39 -10.22
C LYS A 157 -1.79 -29.57 -11.23
N PRO A 158 -0.48 -29.87 -11.41
CA PRO A 158 0.33 -29.26 -12.45
C PRO A 158 -0.32 -29.45 -13.83
N ASN A 159 -0.19 -28.44 -14.70
CA ASN A 159 -0.73 -28.43 -16.07
C ASN A 159 -2.26 -28.43 -16.19
N GLN A 160 -2.99 -28.16 -15.10
CA GLN A 160 -4.43 -27.97 -15.18
C GLN A 160 -4.75 -26.48 -15.45
N THR A 161 -5.43 -26.21 -16.56
CA THR A 161 -6.04 -24.89 -16.78
C THR A 161 -7.24 -24.74 -15.86
N VAL A 162 -7.24 -23.69 -15.05
CA VAL A 162 -8.36 -23.34 -14.19
C VAL A 162 -9.29 -22.45 -14.97
N MET A 163 -10.56 -22.82 -15.02
CA MET A 163 -11.60 -21.99 -15.64
C MET A 163 -12.41 -21.36 -14.51
N ILE A 164 -12.45 -20.03 -14.44
CA ILE A 164 -13.29 -19.29 -13.48
C ILE A 164 -14.23 -18.35 -14.22
N GLU A 165 -15.38 -18.03 -13.63
CA GLU A 165 -16.28 -17.03 -14.19
C GLU A 165 -15.79 -15.61 -13.87
N GLN A 166 -16.18 -14.64 -14.69
CA GLN A 166 -15.88 -13.22 -14.47
C GLN A 166 -16.36 -12.75 -13.09
N GLY A 167 -15.45 -12.18 -12.30
CA GLY A 167 -15.73 -11.70 -10.94
C GLY A 167 -15.79 -12.79 -9.87
N GLN A 168 -15.62 -14.06 -10.24
CA GLN A 168 -15.45 -15.16 -9.29
C GLN A 168 -14.14 -14.96 -8.52
N SER A 169 -14.16 -15.27 -7.22
CA SER A 169 -12.96 -15.19 -6.42
C SER A 169 -11.99 -16.32 -6.70
N TYR A 170 -10.70 -16.03 -6.62
CA TYR A 170 -9.62 -16.99 -6.78
C TYR A 170 -8.56 -16.76 -5.69
N CYS A 171 -8.30 -17.79 -4.89
CA CYS A 171 -7.34 -17.70 -3.81
C CYS A 171 -5.91 -17.79 -4.33
N ILE A 172 -5.08 -16.83 -3.95
CA ILE A 172 -3.64 -16.88 -4.11
C ILE A 172 -3.04 -16.92 -2.73
N ARG A 173 -2.15 -17.89 -2.48
CA ARG A 173 -1.33 -17.88 -1.27
C ARG A 173 0.15 -17.87 -1.60
N LEU A 174 0.89 -17.19 -0.74
CA LEU A 174 2.32 -17.08 -0.78
C LEU A 174 2.88 -17.57 0.54
N VAL A 175 3.82 -18.50 0.47
CA VAL A 175 4.63 -18.92 1.61
C VAL A 175 5.93 -18.14 1.60
N VAL A 176 6.17 -17.40 2.68
CA VAL A 176 7.38 -16.60 2.86
C VAL A 176 8.21 -17.18 4.00
N TYR A 177 9.40 -17.66 3.65
CA TYR A 177 10.39 -18.09 4.62
C TYR A 177 11.07 -16.92 5.33
N PRO A 178 11.47 -17.11 6.59
CA PRO A 178 12.21 -16.10 7.30
C PRO A 178 13.56 -15.86 6.59
N PRO A 179 13.94 -14.60 6.37
CA PRO A 179 15.22 -14.25 5.77
C PRO A 179 16.37 -14.66 6.69
N LYS A 180 17.50 -15.08 6.11
CA LYS A 180 18.76 -15.27 6.85
C LYS A 180 19.36 -13.90 7.19
N LEU A 181 18.85 -13.26 8.24
CA LEU A 181 19.24 -11.90 8.58
C LEU A 181 20.53 -11.84 9.39
N ASN A 182 21.32 -10.80 9.10
CA ASN A 182 22.32 -10.33 10.04
C ASN A 182 21.60 -9.90 11.34
N PRO A 183 21.98 -10.40 12.53
CA PRO A 183 21.38 -10.00 13.80
C PRO A 183 21.34 -8.48 14.02
N LEU A 184 22.32 -7.74 13.49
CA LEU A 184 22.38 -6.28 13.58
C LEU A 184 21.19 -5.61 12.86
N ILE A 185 20.79 -6.15 11.70
CA ILE A 185 19.61 -5.70 10.94
C ILE A 185 18.36 -5.96 11.79
N MET A 186 18.24 -7.13 12.41
CA MET A 186 17.09 -7.41 13.27
C MET A 186 16.95 -6.41 14.44
N HIS A 187 18.01 -6.01 15.11
CA HIS A 187 17.88 -5.07 16.23
C HIS A 187 17.54 -3.63 15.81
N THR A 188 17.76 -3.28 14.56
CA THR A 188 17.66 -1.89 14.08
C THR A 188 16.33 -1.60 13.37
N PHE A 189 15.69 -2.62 12.79
CA PHE A 189 14.36 -2.50 12.19
C PHE A 189 13.25 -2.79 13.20
N LYS A 190 12.28 -1.88 13.26
CA LYS A 190 10.98 -2.03 13.95
C LYS A 190 9.89 -1.83 12.89
N PRO A 191 8.86 -2.68 12.76
CA PRO A 191 7.76 -2.44 11.84
C PRO A 191 7.05 -1.20 12.31
N ILE A 192 6.40 -0.54 11.36
CA ILE A 192 5.37 0.41 11.69
C ILE A 192 4.26 -0.33 12.42
N ASP A 193 3.79 0.21 13.55
CA ASP A 193 2.68 -0.36 14.30
C ASP A 193 1.47 -0.58 13.36
N GLY A 194 0.89 -1.80 13.40
CA GLY A 194 -0.20 -2.18 12.50
C GLY A 194 0.22 -2.71 11.12
N SER A 195 1.53 -2.83 10.84
CA SER A 195 2.04 -3.38 9.58
C SER A 195 2.68 -4.76 9.79
N PRO A 196 2.51 -5.73 8.86
CA PRO A 196 3.21 -7.00 8.92
C PRO A 196 4.74 -6.80 8.85
N TRP A 197 5.49 -7.74 9.42
CA TRP A 197 6.94 -7.64 9.54
C TRP A 197 7.63 -7.76 8.16
N ASP A 198 7.30 -8.85 7.51
CA ASP A 198 7.57 -9.16 6.12
C ASP A 198 6.46 -8.46 5.34
N SER A 199 6.68 -7.18 5.16
CA SER A 199 6.17 -6.42 4.04
C SER A 199 6.12 -7.31 2.80
N ILE A 200 4.94 -7.65 2.28
CA ILE A 200 4.83 -8.67 1.24
C ILE A 200 4.03 -8.20 0.05
N MET A 201 4.74 -8.34 -1.06
CA MET A 201 4.38 -8.64 -2.42
C MET A 201 3.41 -7.77 -3.19
N MET A 202 3.98 -7.17 -4.24
CA MET A 202 3.28 -6.85 -5.47
C MET A 202 3.04 -8.18 -6.21
N THR A 203 1.82 -8.70 -6.09
CA THR A 203 1.35 -9.79 -6.93
C THR A 203 0.61 -9.17 -8.11
N LEU A 204 1.10 -9.41 -9.32
CA LEU A 204 0.46 -8.96 -10.55
C LEU A 204 -0.16 -10.17 -11.23
N VAL A 205 -1.46 -10.10 -11.47
CA VAL A 205 -2.05 -11.00 -12.45
C VAL A 205 -2.01 -10.24 -13.78
N ARG A 206 -1.42 -10.86 -14.81
CA ARG A 206 -1.26 -10.28 -16.13
C ARG A 206 -2.19 -10.97 -17.11
N GLN A 207 -3.05 -10.22 -17.78
CA GLN A 207 -3.84 -10.75 -18.89
C GLN A 207 -2.95 -10.81 -20.13
N SER A 208 -2.78 -12.00 -20.70
CA SER A 208 -1.80 -12.22 -21.77
C SER A 208 -2.15 -11.47 -23.07
N GLU A 209 -3.44 -11.27 -23.33
CA GLU A 209 -3.94 -10.66 -24.55
C GLU A 209 -3.71 -9.14 -24.59
N TYR A 210 -4.13 -8.43 -23.55
CA TYR A 210 -4.06 -6.96 -23.49
C TYR A 210 -2.85 -6.45 -22.71
N ASN A 211 -2.00 -7.34 -22.22
CA ASN A 211 -0.87 -6.98 -21.36
C ASN A 211 -1.29 -6.16 -20.12
N THR A 212 -2.53 -6.32 -19.66
CA THR A 212 -3.02 -5.61 -18.47
C THR A 212 -2.45 -6.25 -17.22
N THR A 213 -2.19 -5.46 -16.20
CA THR A 213 -1.80 -5.95 -14.88
C THR A 213 -2.72 -5.38 -13.81
N PHE A 214 -3.00 -6.17 -12.78
CA PHE A 214 -3.74 -5.71 -11.61
C PHE A 214 -2.98 -6.13 -10.35
N PRO A 215 -2.85 -5.21 -9.37
CA PRO A 215 -2.17 -5.49 -8.14
C PRO A 215 -3.08 -6.32 -7.24
N VAL A 216 -2.46 -7.22 -6.49
CA VAL A 216 -3.15 -8.07 -5.52
C VAL A 216 -2.54 -7.82 -4.15
N GLN A 217 -3.35 -7.26 -3.26
CA GLN A 217 -2.98 -7.00 -1.87
C GLN A 217 -3.15 -8.25 -1.04
N LEU A 218 -2.04 -8.79 -0.57
CA LEU A 218 -2.03 -9.97 0.30
C LEU A 218 -2.18 -9.58 1.76
N LYS A 219 -2.91 -10.41 2.52
CA LYS A 219 -3.03 -10.30 3.99
C LYS A 219 -2.40 -11.52 4.65
N LEU A 220 -1.97 -11.38 5.89
CA LEU A 220 -1.50 -12.53 6.68
C LEU A 220 -2.64 -13.54 6.83
N TRP A 221 -2.35 -14.82 6.60
CA TRP A 221 -3.33 -15.89 6.72
C TRP A 221 -3.85 -15.97 8.15
N ASN A 222 -5.18 -15.96 8.30
CA ASN A 222 -5.82 -15.95 9.62
C ASN A 222 -5.49 -17.20 10.47
N GLY A 223 -5.07 -18.32 9.86
CA GLY A 223 -4.68 -19.51 10.62
C GLY A 223 -3.44 -19.33 11.49
N HIS A 224 -2.61 -18.30 11.25
CA HIS A 224 -1.51 -17.93 12.16
C HIS A 224 -2.01 -17.62 13.58
N SER A 225 -3.14 -16.91 13.73
CA SER A 225 -3.69 -16.62 15.06
C SER A 225 -4.21 -17.86 15.76
N VAL A 226 -4.82 -18.78 15.00
CA VAL A 226 -5.29 -20.07 15.52
C VAL A 226 -4.12 -20.89 16.06
N ILE A 227 -3.03 -20.98 15.30
CA ILE A 227 -1.80 -21.70 15.72
C ILE A 227 -1.20 -21.04 16.95
N TYR A 228 -1.06 -19.71 16.95
CA TYR A 228 -0.49 -18.96 18.07
C TYR A 228 -1.28 -19.16 19.36
N GLU A 229 -2.61 -18.97 19.33
CA GLU A 229 -3.46 -19.13 20.51
C GLU A 229 -3.45 -20.56 21.02
N ALA A 230 -3.42 -21.54 20.12
CA ALA A 230 -3.32 -22.93 20.51
C ALA A 230 -1.95 -23.25 21.15
N ASN A 231 -0.85 -22.70 20.62
CA ASN A 231 0.49 -22.81 21.21
C ASN A 231 0.54 -22.17 22.61
N LYS A 232 0.01 -20.95 22.76
CA LYS A 232 -0.10 -20.23 24.05
C LYS A 232 -0.84 -21.02 25.11
N ASN A 233 -1.95 -21.65 24.74
CA ASN A 233 -2.75 -22.48 25.64
C ASN A 233 -2.02 -23.77 26.08
N LEU A 234 -1.20 -24.35 25.21
CA LEU A 234 -0.43 -25.56 25.53
C LEU A 234 0.72 -25.30 26.50
N PHE A 235 1.43 -24.17 26.36
CA PHE A 235 2.63 -23.88 27.14
C PHE A 235 2.39 -22.94 28.34
N GLY A 236 1.14 -22.74 28.75
CA GLY A 236 0.80 -22.09 30.02
C GLY A 236 1.12 -20.59 30.09
N GLY A 237 1.04 -19.86 28.97
CA GLY A 237 1.30 -18.42 28.93
C GLY A 237 0.26 -17.61 29.70
N SER A 238 0.55 -17.25 30.95
CA SER A 238 -0.33 -16.50 31.84
C SER A 238 -0.34 -14.99 31.54
N SER A 239 -0.98 -14.56 30.45
CA SER A 239 -1.78 -13.32 30.41
C SER A 239 -2.68 -13.28 29.14
N ALA A 240 -3.96 -13.05 29.36
CA ALA A 240 -5.02 -13.08 28.34
C ALA A 240 -5.17 -11.71 27.62
N GLN A 241 -4.09 -11.16 27.09
CA GLN A 241 -4.20 -10.03 26.19
C GLN A 241 -4.23 -10.56 24.75
N ASP A 242 -5.28 -10.21 24.00
CA ASP A 242 -5.37 -10.47 22.57
C ASP A 242 -4.14 -9.85 21.90
N VAL A 243 -3.38 -10.68 21.18
CA VAL A 243 -2.20 -10.24 20.45
C VAL A 243 -2.66 -9.84 19.04
N PRO A 244 -2.57 -8.56 18.64
CA PRO A 244 -2.95 -8.13 17.30
C PRO A 244 -2.23 -8.95 16.22
N SER A 245 -2.86 -9.19 15.06
CA SER A 245 -2.32 -10.08 14.02
C SER A 245 -0.90 -9.75 13.55
N TYR A 246 -0.54 -8.47 13.55
CA TYR A 246 0.80 -7.98 13.20
C TYR A 246 1.87 -8.25 14.29
N GLN A 247 1.49 -8.68 15.48
CA GLN A 247 2.38 -9.10 16.57
C GLN A 247 2.52 -10.64 16.65
N LEU A 248 1.70 -11.39 15.91
CA LEU A 248 1.76 -12.85 15.82
C LEU A 248 2.94 -13.34 14.97
N VAL A 249 3.56 -12.45 14.21
CA VAL A 249 4.67 -12.72 13.28
C VAL A 249 6.01 -12.60 13.99
N ASP A 250 6.58 -13.74 14.42
CA ASP A 250 7.99 -13.83 14.78
C ASP A 250 8.84 -13.87 13.50
N ARG A 251 9.79 -12.94 13.40
CA ARG A 251 10.70 -12.73 12.25
C ARG A 251 11.51 -13.96 11.85
N LYS A 252 11.60 -14.94 12.75
CA LYS A 252 12.34 -16.19 12.53
C LYS A 252 11.46 -17.30 11.98
N LYS A 253 10.20 -17.03 11.68
CA LYS A 253 9.21 -18.05 11.33
C LYS A 253 8.76 -17.89 9.89
N MET A 254 8.21 -18.99 9.39
CA MET A 254 7.58 -19.03 8.08
C MET A 254 6.21 -18.36 8.18
N HIS A 255 5.87 -17.58 7.17
CA HIS A 255 4.62 -16.86 7.10
C HIS A 255 3.85 -17.28 5.85
N ILE A 256 2.53 -17.17 5.92
CA ILE A 256 1.63 -17.47 4.82
C ILE A 256 0.76 -16.25 4.65
N TYR A 257 0.76 -15.75 3.42
CA TYR A 257 -0.04 -14.63 3.01
C TYR A 257 -1.05 -15.12 2.01
N GLU A 258 -2.25 -14.57 2.05
CA GLU A 258 -3.32 -14.94 1.14
C GLU A 258 -4.06 -13.72 0.63
N ALA A 259 -4.57 -13.83 -0.59
CA ALA A 259 -5.42 -12.83 -1.20
C ALA A 259 -6.54 -13.56 -1.92
N GLU A 260 -7.72 -12.97 -1.83
CA GLU A 260 -8.84 -13.37 -2.66
C GLU A 260 -8.91 -12.40 -3.84
N VAL A 261 -8.61 -12.90 -5.03
CA VAL A 261 -8.53 -12.09 -6.25
C VAL A 261 -9.79 -12.27 -7.05
N LYS A 262 -10.38 -11.15 -7.52
CA LYS A 262 -11.50 -11.17 -8.47
C LYS A 262 -11.00 -10.66 -9.81
N LEU A 263 -11.08 -11.50 -10.82
CA LEU A 263 -10.64 -11.16 -12.17
C LEU A 263 -11.87 -10.79 -13.00
N HIS A 264 -11.86 -9.59 -13.56
CA HIS A 264 -13.02 -9.01 -14.23
C HIS A 264 -12.94 -9.05 -15.75
N ASP A 265 -11.81 -9.41 -16.34
CA ASP A 265 -11.66 -9.45 -17.79
C ASP A 265 -11.65 -10.89 -18.28
N GLU A 266 -12.18 -11.13 -19.48
CA GLU A 266 -12.14 -12.46 -20.06
C GLU A 266 -10.75 -12.77 -20.62
N GLY A 267 -10.34 -14.04 -20.60
CA GLY A 267 -9.12 -14.48 -21.27
C GLY A 267 -8.11 -15.14 -20.35
N ASN A 268 -6.87 -15.25 -20.83
CA ASN A 268 -5.81 -16.02 -20.18
C ASN A 268 -4.93 -15.12 -19.29
N TYR A 269 -4.71 -15.59 -18.08
CA TYR A 269 -3.99 -14.89 -17.04
C TYR A 269 -2.71 -15.65 -16.69
N SER A 270 -1.61 -14.90 -16.61
CA SER A 270 -0.35 -15.33 -16.02
C SER A 270 -0.16 -14.64 -14.67
N LEU A 271 0.39 -15.35 -13.69
CA LEU A 271 0.71 -14.79 -12.40
C LEU A 271 2.18 -14.38 -12.39
N GLU A 272 2.46 -13.15 -11.98
CA GLU A 272 3.80 -12.65 -11.73
C GLU A 272 3.87 -12.13 -10.29
N THR A 273 4.79 -12.68 -9.52
CA THR A 273 4.74 -12.60 -8.07
C THR A 273 6.08 -12.06 -7.59
N ARG A 274 6.08 -10.90 -6.92
CA ARG A 274 7.31 -10.18 -6.58
C ARG A 274 7.35 -9.79 -5.12
N VAL A 275 8.21 -10.41 -4.32
CA VAL A 275 8.39 -10.08 -2.89
C VAL A 275 9.26 -8.87 -2.70
N GLU A 276 8.71 -7.86 -2.05
CA GLU A 276 9.44 -6.67 -1.65
C GLU A 276 9.78 -6.77 -0.17
N TYR A 277 11.04 -6.64 0.23
CA TYR A 277 11.44 -6.50 1.65
C TYR A 277 11.02 -7.64 2.60
N THR A 278 11.46 -8.86 2.30
CA THR A 278 11.31 -10.08 3.11
C THR A 278 11.81 -9.99 4.57
N HIS A 279 12.46 -8.89 4.95
CA HIS A 279 13.16 -8.68 6.22
C HIS A 279 12.83 -7.39 6.97
N GLY A 280 11.79 -6.66 6.56
CA GLY A 280 11.43 -5.42 7.25
C GLY A 280 12.40 -4.25 7.01
N MET A 281 13.27 -4.33 5.99
CA MET A 281 14.24 -3.29 5.64
C MET A 281 13.61 -1.99 5.08
N TRP A 282 12.29 -1.91 5.06
CA TRP A 282 11.53 -0.75 4.62
C TRP A 282 11.39 0.33 5.72
N ASN A 283 11.57 -0.01 7.01
CA ASN A 283 11.62 1.01 8.08
C ASN A 283 13.04 1.56 8.29
N PHE A 284 13.52 2.30 7.30
CA PHE A 284 14.85 2.93 7.26
C PHE A 284 15.03 4.12 8.22
N GLU A 285 14.10 4.41 9.15
CA GLU A 285 14.23 5.53 10.09
C GLU A 285 15.52 5.45 10.92
N ARG A 286 16.14 4.27 10.99
CA ARG A 286 17.34 3.98 11.80
C ARG A 286 18.48 3.31 11.02
N GLN A 287 18.39 3.12 9.71
CA GLN A 287 19.32 2.27 8.92
C GLN A 287 19.57 2.81 7.51
N PRO A 288 20.65 2.39 6.83
CA PRO A 288 20.95 2.79 5.45
C PRO A 288 19.85 2.35 4.49
N VAL A 289 19.65 3.16 3.45
CA VAL A 289 18.66 2.91 2.41
C VAL A 289 19.03 1.65 1.63
N VAL A 290 18.03 0.79 1.43
CA VAL A 290 18.18 -0.42 0.63
C VAL A 290 17.61 -0.15 -0.76
N PRO A 291 18.37 -0.44 -1.83
CA PRO A 291 17.85 -0.36 -3.19
C PRO A 291 16.56 -1.16 -3.37
N TYR A 292 15.64 -0.63 -4.17
CA TYR A 292 14.49 -1.40 -4.59
C TYR A 292 14.93 -2.60 -5.42
N GLN A 293 14.71 -3.81 -4.91
CA GLN A 293 15.00 -5.03 -5.66
C GLN A 293 14.00 -6.12 -5.23
N PRO A 294 12.78 -6.11 -5.79
CA PRO A 294 11.83 -7.17 -5.50
C PRO A 294 12.39 -8.52 -5.96
N GLU A 295 12.20 -9.55 -5.14
CA GLU A 295 12.50 -10.92 -5.48
C GLU A 295 11.36 -11.49 -6.32
N LEU A 296 11.65 -11.90 -7.56
CA LEU A 296 10.66 -12.60 -8.39
C LEU A 296 10.49 -14.02 -7.85
N ILE A 297 9.25 -14.39 -7.57
CA ILE A 297 8.85 -15.73 -7.18
C ILE A 297 8.32 -16.45 -8.41
N GLU A 298 8.90 -17.61 -8.67
CA GLU A 298 8.49 -18.43 -9.81
C GLU A 298 7.07 -18.95 -9.61
N THR A 299 6.23 -18.71 -10.61
CA THR A 299 4.91 -19.30 -10.70
C THR A 299 5.06 -20.81 -10.94
N PRO A 300 4.30 -21.67 -10.25
CA PRO A 300 4.36 -23.12 -10.43
C PRO A 300 4.24 -23.52 -11.90
N LEU A 301 5.11 -24.43 -12.37
CA LEU A 301 5.14 -24.88 -13.76
C LEU A 301 3.77 -25.43 -14.19
N GLY A 302 3.31 -24.98 -15.36
CA GLY A 302 2.04 -25.42 -15.95
C GLY A 302 0.79 -24.80 -15.34
N TRP A 303 0.92 -23.81 -14.45
CA TRP A 303 -0.22 -23.05 -13.98
C TRP A 303 -0.75 -22.13 -15.09
N ASN A 304 -2.04 -22.24 -15.39
CA ASN A 304 -2.76 -21.35 -16.29
C ASN A 304 -4.15 -21.08 -15.71
N LEU A 305 -4.57 -19.81 -15.71
CA LEU A 305 -5.89 -19.39 -15.29
C LEU A 305 -6.60 -18.73 -16.47
N THR A 306 -7.81 -19.19 -16.78
CA THR A 306 -8.66 -18.63 -17.83
C THR A 306 -9.96 -18.14 -17.20
N VAL A 307 -10.28 -16.88 -17.44
CA VAL A 307 -11.54 -16.28 -17.01
C VAL A 307 -12.53 -16.34 -18.16
N LEU A 308 -13.67 -16.98 -17.91
CA LEU A 308 -14.82 -17.07 -18.80
C LEU A 308 -15.78 -15.92 -18.52
N GLY A 309 -16.27 -15.28 -19.57
CA GLY A 309 -17.26 -14.23 -19.42
C GLY A 309 -17.61 -13.59 -20.75
N HIS A 310 -18.47 -12.59 -20.67
CA HIS A 310 -18.63 -11.60 -21.70
C HIS A 310 -18.26 -10.26 -21.06
N GLN A 311 -17.04 -9.81 -21.33
CA GLN A 311 -16.59 -8.53 -20.85
C GLN A 311 -17.52 -7.45 -21.41
N LYS A 312 -18.18 -6.69 -20.52
CA LYS A 312 -18.91 -5.49 -20.93
C LYS A 312 -17.91 -4.55 -21.60
N ASP A 313 -18.25 -4.06 -22.78
CA ASP A 313 -17.46 -3.02 -23.43
C ASP A 313 -17.35 -1.83 -22.46
N TYR A 314 -16.11 -1.44 -22.15
CA TYR A 314 -15.81 -0.32 -21.26
C TYR A 314 -16.56 0.95 -21.70
N PHE A 315 -16.68 1.17 -23.00
CA PHE A 315 -17.34 2.35 -23.54
C PHE A 315 -18.87 2.36 -23.35
N ASP A 316 -19.45 1.24 -22.94
CA ASP A 316 -20.87 1.10 -22.65
C ASP A 316 -21.17 1.16 -21.14
N LEU A 317 -20.15 1.29 -20.29
CA LEU A 317 -20.32 1.52 -18.85
C LEU A 317 -20.91 2.92 -18.56
N PRO A 318 -21.58 3.12 -17.40
CA PRO A 318 -22.05 4.44 -16.97
C PRO A 318 -20.87 5.38 -16.70
N LEU A 319 -21.10 6.70 -16.72
CA LEU A 319 -20.06 7.68 -16.42
C LEU A 319 -19.61 7.58 -14.95
N CYS A 320 -18.31 7.67 -14.72
CA CYS A 320 -17.77 7.72 -13.37
C CYS A 320 -18.12 9.05 -12.68
N THR A 321 -18.62 8.94 -11.45
CA THR A 321 -18.96 10.06 -10.55
C THR A 321 -18.01 10.19 -9.35
N ARG A 322 -16.97 9.35 -9.28
CA ARG A 322 -15.95 9.34 -8.22
C ARG A 322 -14.56 9.16 -8.80
N SER A 323 -13.53 9.41 -7.99
CA SER A 323 -12.11 9.29 -8.38
C SER A 323 -11.34 8.21 -7.60
N ASP A 324 -12.04 7.28 -6.96
CA ASP A 324 -11.50 6.15 -6.20
C ASP A 324 -11.98 4.79 -6.74
N HIS A 325 -12.39 4.74 -8.01
CA HIS A 325 -12.89 3.50 -8.60
C HIS A 325 -11.74 2.53 -8.92
N PRO A 326 -11.83 1.24 -8.51
CA PRO A 326 -10.86 0.24 -8.92
C PRO A 326 -10.93 0.03 -10.44
N GLY A 327 -9.77 -0.22 -11.05
CA GLY A 327 -9.65 -0.31 -12.49
C GLY A 327 -8.38 -1.01 -12.95
N ARG A 328 -8.08 -0.84 -14.23
CA ARG A 328 -6.90 -1.38 -14.91
C ARG A 328 -6.42 -0.45 -16.01
N TRP A 329 -5.21 -0.69 -16.49
CA TRP A 329 -4.69 -0.05 -17.70
C TRP A 329 -5.11 -0.83 -18.94
N LEU A 330 -5.70 -0.16 -19.92
CA LEU A 330 -6.04 -0.72 -21.23
C LEU A 330 -5.30 0.06 -22.32
N ASN A 331 -4.94 -0.57 -23.44
CA ASN A 331 -4.36 0.13 -24.57
C ASN A 331 -5.44 0.51 -25.58
N ILE A 332 -5.45 1.77 -26.02
CA ILE A 332 -6.43 2.26 -26.97
C ILE A 332 -6.38 1.55 -28.33
N LYS A 333 -5.20 1.02 -28.71
CA LYS A 333 -5.01 0.32 -29.99
C LYS A 333 -5.73 -1.02 -30.04
N ASP A 334 -6.08 -1.59 -28.87
CA ASP A 334 -6.78 -2.86 -28.77
C ASP A 334 -8.27 -2.73 -29.09
N PHE A 335 -8.78 -1.49 -29.21
CA PHE A 335 -10.18 -1.22 -29.51
C PHE A 335 -10.41 -0.86 -30.98
N PRO A 336 -11.61 -1.12 -31.54
CA PRO A 336 -11.98 -0.65 -32.87
C PRO A 336 -11.82 0.87 -33.04
N SER A 337 -11.44 1.32 -34.24
CA SER A 337 -11.16 2.74 -34.55
C SER A 337 -12.28 3.72 -34.16
N HIS A 338 -13.55 3.32 -34.27
CA HIS A 338 -14.68 4.16 -33.86
C HIS A 338 -14.70 4.42 -32.35
N ARG A 339 -14.30 3.44 -31.52
CA ARG A 339 -14.12 3.63 -30.06
C ARG A 339 -12.87 4.43 -29.75
N GLN A 340 -11.81 4.28 -30.54
CA GLN A 340 -10.57 5.06 -30.35
C GLN A 340 -10.85 6.57 -30.38
N SER A 341 -11.73 7.03 -31.26
CA SER A 341 -12.13 8.44 -31.34
C SER A 341 -12.91 8.97 -30.12
N MET A 342 -13.45 8.08 -29.29
CA MET A 342 -14.14 8.47 -28.05
C MET A 342 -13.17 8.86 -26.93
N LEU A 343 -11.91 8.41 -27.02
CA LEU A 343 -10.84 8.85 -26.15
C LEU A 343 -10.03 9.94 -26.85
N SER A 344 -9.93 11.09 -26.20
CA SER A 344 -8.98 12.11 -26.63
C SER A 344 -7.56 11.58 -26.39
N PRO A 345 -6.56 11.96 -27.23
CA PRO A 345 -5.15 11.68 -26.96
C PRO A 345 -4.71 12.11 -25.56
N ASN A 346 -5.34 13.14 -24.98
CA ASN A 346 -5.07 13.64 -23.64
C ASN A 346 -5.66 12.76 -22.51
N ALA A 347 -6.43 11.73 -22.85
CA ALA A 347 -6.98 10.74 -21.93
C ALA A 347 -6.22 9.40 -22.00
N ALA A 348 -5.01 9.38 -22.59
CA ALA A 348 -4.10 8.25 -22.65
C ALA A 348 -2.65 8.69 -22.38
N ASP A 349 -1.81 7.76 -21.98
CA ASP A 349 -0.37 7.96 -21.81
C ASP A 349 0.37 7.89 -23.16
N PHE A 350 1.69 8.12 -23.17
CA PHE A 350 2.50 8.12 -24.41
C PHE A 350 2.45 6.81 -25.22
N ASN A 351 2.07 5.71 -24.59
CA ASN A 351 1.96 4.38 -25.21
C ASN A 351 0.52 4.10 -25.68
N GLY A 352 -0.41 5.02 -25.43
CA GLY A 352 -1.84 4.84 -25.68
C GLY A 352 -2.55 4.09 -24.58
N ASN A 353 -1.93 3.92 -23.39
CA ASN A 353 -2.59 3.27 -22.27
C ASN A 353 -3.47 4.28 -21.53
N PHE A 354 -4.66 3.87 -21.11
CA PHE A 354 -5.56 4.71 -20.30
C PHE A 354 -6.10 3.92 -19.11
N TRP A 355 -6.53 4.65 -18.08
CA TRP A 355 -7.12 4.05 -16.89
C TRP A 355 -8.62 3.76 -17.10
N ALA A 356 -9.00 2.50 -16.92
CA ALA A 356 -10.34 2.00 -17.16
C ALA A 356 -10.91 1.33 -15.89
N PRO A 357 -11.78 2.03 -15.14
CA PRO A 357 -12.50 1.42 -14.04
C PRO A 357 -13.39 0.25 -14.48
N TYR A 358 -13.65 -0.67 -13.55
CA TYR A 358 -14.47 -1.85 -13.86
C TYR A 358 -15.97 -1.57 -13.90
N GLU A 359 -16.44 -0.58 -13.15
CA GLU A 359 -17.88 -0.34 -12.92
C GLU A 359 -18.41 0.88 -13.68
N CYS A 360 -17.51 1.73 -14.19
CA CYS A 360 -17.84 2.98 -14.86
C CYS A 360 -16.77 3.34 -15.89
N ARG A 361 -17.08 4.29 -16.77
CA ARG A 361 -16.14 4.88 -17.71
C ARG A 361 -15.89 6.35 -17.42
N TYR A 362 -14.65 6.76 -17.60
CA TYR A 362 -14.31 8.17 -17.70
C TYR A 362 -14.66 8.65 -19.10
N ARG A 363 -15.27 9.83 -19.20
CA ARG A 363 -15.36 10.55 -20.46
C ARG A 363 -14.23 11.55 -20.56
N TYR A 364 -13.86 11.90 -21.77
CA TYR A 364 -12.95 13.03 -21.96
C TYR A 364 -13.64 14.33 -21.56
N ILE A 365 -12.99 15.10 -20.69
CA ILE A 365 -13.36 16.47 -20.35
C ILE A 365 -12.18 17.35 -20.75
N SER A 366 -12.40 18.31 -21.65
CA SER A 366 -11.35 19.25 -22.02
C SER A 366 -11.02 20.16 -20.83
N TYR A 367 -9.79 20.66 -20.73
CA TYR A 367 -9.44 21.61 -19.66
C TYR A 367 -10.30 22.89 -19.69
N PRO A 368 -10.65 23.46 -20.85
CA PRO A 368 -11.62 24.55 -20.91
C PRO A 368 -13.00 24.20 -20.33
N ASP A 369 -13.54 23.01 -20.66
CA ASP A 369 -14.82 22.53 -20.09
C ASP A 369 -14.71 22.34 -18.57
N PHE A 370 -13.57 21.81 -18.12
CA PHE A 370 -13.30 21.64 -16.69
C PHE A 370 -13.28 22.99 -15.97
N ASN A 371 -12.61 24.00 -16.52
CA ASN A 371 -12.56 25.33 -15.93
C ASN A 371 -13.97 25.97 -15.84
N GLN A 372 -14.84 25.74 -16.84
CA GLN A 372 -16.23 26.18 -16.77
C GLN A 372 -17.02 25.44 -15.68
N CYS A 373 -16.82 24.13 -15.57
CA CYS A 373 -17.39 23.32 -14.51
C CYS A 373 -16.94 23.79 -13.11
N LEU A 374 -15.64 24.07 -12.92
CA LEU A 374 -15.11 24.61 -11.67
C LEU A 374 -15.71 25.98 -11.36
N ALA A 375 -15.74 26.91 -12.32
CA ALA A 375 -16.31 28.24 -12.11
C ALA A 375 -17.79 28.19 -11.68
N LYS A 376 -18.53 27.18 -12.15
CA LYS A 376 -19.94 26.97 -11.80
C LYS A 376 -20.13 26.26 -10.45
N LYS A 377 -19.39 25.17 -10.20
CA LYS A 377 -19.60 24.29 -9.03
C LYS A 377 -18.73 24.68 -7.82
N TYR A 378 -17.52 25.15 -8.07
CA TYR A 378 -16.47 25.41 -7.07
C TYR A 378 -15.74 26.72 -7.37
N PRO A 379 -16.42 27.88 -7.27
CA PRO A 379 -15.85 29.17 -7.66
C PRO A 379 -14.64 29.56 -6.80
N LEU A 380 -14.50 29.05 -5.58
CA LEU A 380 -13.31 29.21 -4.76
C LEU A 380 -12.78 27.86 -4.25
N ILE A 381 -11.51 27.57 -4.57
CA ILE A 381 -10.82 26.33 -4.22
C ILE A 381 -9.55 26.65 -3.44
N HIS A 382 -9.33 25.95 -2.33
CA HIS A 382 -8.03 25.94 -1.65
C HIS A 382 -7.31 24.64 -1.95
N TRP A 383 -6.12 24.71 -2.54
CA TRP A 383 -5.36 23.55 -2.96
C TRP A 383 -4.03 23.48 -2.20
N PHE A 384 -3.95 22.57 -1.23
CA PHE A 384 -2.74 22.28 -0.47
C PHE A 384 -1.99 21.12 -1.14
N GLY A 385 -0.72 21.32 -1.50
CA GLY A 385 0.04 20.20 -2.02
C GLY A 385 1.44 20.49 -2.52
N ASP A 386 2.05 19.43 -3.03
CA ASP A 386 3.46 19.38 -3.37
C ASP A 386 3.73 19.61 -4.87
N SER A 387 4.88 19.12 -5.34
CA SER A 387 5.29 19.17 -6.75
C SER A 387 4.31 18.47 -7.71
N ASN A 388 3.66 17.37 -7.32
CA ASN A 388 2.67 16.72 -8.18
C ASN A 388 1.39 17.56 -8.29
N SER A 389 0.99 18.28 -7.23
CA SER A 389 -0.10 19.26 -7.31
C SER A 389 0.24 20.41 -8.26
N ARG A 390 1.47 20.94 -8.18
CA ARG A 390 1.92 22.01 -9.11
C ARG A 390 1.81 21.56 -10.56
N ARG A 391 2.28 20.36 -10.88
CA ARG A 391 2.21 19.78 -12.24
C ARG A 391 0.76 19.63 -12.71
N SER A 392 -0.13 19.18 -11.82
CA SER A 392 -1.58 19.11 -12.10
C SER A 392 -2.13 20.50 -12.44
N LEU A 393 -1.79 21.51 -11.63
CA LEU A 393 -2.18 22.90 -11.86
C LEU A 393 -1.59 23.50 -13.14
N LYS A 394 -0.33 23.20 -13.50
CA LYS A 394 0.27 23.67 -14.77
C LYS A 394 -0.57 23.23 -15.96
N LYS A 395 -1.00 21.96 -16.01
CA LYS A 395 -1.93 21.47 -17.04
C LYS A 395 -3.26 22.23 -17.01
N ILE A 396 -3.88 22.41 -15.85
CA ILE A 396 -5.19 23.08 -15.71
C ILE A 396 -5.12 24.56 -16.15
N ILE A 397 -4.08 25.28 -15.73
CA ILE A 397 -3.91 26.71 -15.97
C ILE A 397 -3.55 27.00 -17.42
N THR A 398 -2.83 26.08 -18.08
CA THR A 398 -2.48 26.20 -19.49
C THR A 398 -3.49 25.54 -20.42
N ASP A 399 -4.66 25.16 -19.91
CA ASP A 399 -5.71 24.49 -20.70
C ASP A 399 -5.22 23.21 -21.41
N GLY A 400 -4.24 22.53 -20.82
CA GLY A 400 -3.61 21.30 -21.31
C GLY A 400 -2.29 21.51 -22.06
N GLU A 401 -1.93 22.75 -22.40
CA GLU A 401 -0.79 23.07 -23.26
C GLU A 401 0.57 22.75 -22.65
N TRP A 402 0.72 22.78 -21.32
CA TRP A 402 1.99 22.44 -20.68
C TRP A 402 2.38 20.99 -20.99
N CYS A 403 3.46 20.78 -21.76
CA CYS A 403 3.94 19.46 -22.17
C CYS A 403 2.88 18.62 -22.93
N ASN A 404 2.31 19.19 -23.99
CA ASN A 404 1.43 18.50 -24.95
C ASN A 404 2.13 18.04 -26.24
N ASP A 405 3.32 18.59 -26.57
CA ASP A 405 4.11 18.17 -27.73
C ASP A 405 4.85 16.84 -27.46
N TYR A 406 4.12 15.74 -27.68
CA TYR A 406 4.61 14.40 -27.43
C TYR A 406 5.73 13.96 -28.38
N ASP A 407 5.75 14.49 -29.60
CA ASP A 407 6.82 14.19 -30.56
C ASP A 407 8.13 14.84 -30.11
N ALA A 408 8.09 16.11 -29.67
CA ALA A 408 9.25 16.78 -29.09
C ALA A 408 9.74 16.10 -27.81
N ILE A 409 8.83 15.64 -26.94
CA ILE A 409 9.18 14.89 -25.74
C ILE A 409 9.91 13.57 -26.10
N LYS A 410 9.45 12.86 -27.14
CA LYS A 410 10.09 11.62 -27.60
C LYS A 410 11.46 11.88 -28.24
N SER A 411 11.61 12.96 -29.02
CA SER A 411 12.82 13.23 -29.79
C SER A 411 13.90 14.04 -29.05
N ASN A 412 13.56 14.72 -27.95
CA ASN A 412 14.47 15.63 -27.25
C ASN A 412 14.55 15.32 -25.75
N SER A 413 15.70 14.82 -25.30
CA SER A 413 15.93 14.45 -23.88
C SER A 413 15.80 15.60 -22.89
N THR A 414 16.09 16.84 -23.31
CA THR A 414 15.95 18.03 -22.46
C THR A 414 14.48 18.36 -22.23
N ILE A 415 13.67 18.33 -23.29
CA ILE A 415 12.22 18.51 -23.20
C ILE A 415 11.60 17.35 -22.42
N LYS A 416 12.03 16.11 -22.70
CA LYS A 416 11.62 14.93 -21.92
C LYS A 416 11.87 15.13 -20.44
N ARG A 417 13.07 15.55 -20.04
CA ARG A 417 13.39 15.80 -18.63
C ARG A 417 12.51 16.91 -18.04
N ALA A 418 12.36 18.04 -18.74
CA ALA A 418 11.50 19.13 -18.27
C ALA A 418 10.07 18.64 -18.02
N CYS A 419 9.50 17.90 -18.98
CA CYS A 419 8.14 17.40 -18.92
C CYS A 419 7.94 16.17 -18.04
N HIS A 420 8.97 15.38 -17.76
CA HIS A 420 8.86 14.19 -16.90
C HIS A 420 9.27 14.48 -15.45
N CYS A 421 10.16 15.45 -15.22
CA CYS A 421 10.85 15.58 -13.93
C CYS A 421 10.89 16.93 -13.29
N GLU A 422 10.95 18.00 -14.07
CA GLU A 422 11.08 19.32 -13.49
C GLU A 422 9.69 19.87 -13.18
N ASP A 423 9.53 20.59 -12.08
CA ASP A 423 8.25 21.20 -11.68
C ASP A 423 8.37 22.68 -11.32
N TYR A 424 9.58 23.25 -11.36
CA TYR A 424 9.87 24.65 -11.00
C TYR A 424 10.72 25.39 -12.06
N GLU A 425 11.72 24.73 -12.67
CA GLU A 425 12.71 25.38 -13.53
C GLU A 425 12.63 24.93 -15.00
N GLU A 426 11.44 24.56 -15.50
CA GLU A 426 11.29 24.25 -16.92
C GLU A 426 11.57 25.50 -17.77
N PRO A 427 12.46 25.44 -18.78
CA PRO A 427 12.79 26.60 -19.61
C PRO A 427 11.59 27.24 -20.33
N MET A 428 10.52 26.47 -20.52
CA MET A 428 9.31 26.89 -21.22
C MET A 428 8.19 27.35 -20.26
N TRP A 429 8.40 27.31 -18.94
CA TRP A 429 7.37 27.67 -17.98
C TRP A 429 7.24 29.18 -17.82
N ASN A 430 6.00 29.67 -17.93
CA ASN A 430 5.69 31.08 -17.72
C ASN A 430 5.25 31.33 -16.28
N ASN A 431 6.19 31.81 -15.45
CA ASN A 431 5.93 32.14 -14.04
C ASN A 431 4.88 33.24 -13.82
N THR A 432 4.49 34.00 -14.85
CA THR A 432 3.39 34.98 -14.72
C THR A 432 2.02 34.33 -14.61
N LEU A 433 1.86 33.08 -15.08
CA LEU A 433 0.61 32.33 -14.96
C LEU A 433 0.45 31.75 -13.56
N PHE A 434 1.55 31.27 -13.00
CA PHE A 434 1.62 30.69 -11.67
C PHE A 434 3.08 30.59 -11.25
N ASP A 435 3.44 31.32 -10.19
CA ASP A 435 4.77 31.27 -9.60
C ASP A 435 4.95 29.96 -8.80
N THR A 436 5.76 29.06 -9.34
CA THR A 436 6.04 27.75 -8.75
C THR A 436 6.91 27.81 -7.48
N HIS A 437 7.57 28.95 -7.23
CA HIS A 437 8.36 29.18 -6.04
C HIS A 437 7.54 29.75 -4.89
N ALA A 438 6.43 30.44 -5.19
CA ALA A 438 5.58 31.05 -4.18
C ALA A 438 5.02 30.00 -3.20
N ARG A 439 5.00 30.37 -1.91
CA ARG A 439 4.38 29.53 -0.86
C ARG A 439 2.86 29.52 -0.95
N ALA A 440 2.29 30.64 -1.39
CA ALA A 440 0.89 30.78 -1.72
C ALA A 440 0.77 31.51 -3.06
N GLY A 441 -0.09 31.03 -3.95
CA GLY A 441 -0.35 31.64 -5.24
C GLY A 441 -1.85 31.72 -5.51
N ARG A 442 -2.31 32.88 -5.97
CA ARG A 442 -3.67 33.08 -6.47
C ARG A 442 -3.71 32.81 -7.96
N ILE A 443 -4.59 31.92 -8.37
CA ILE A 443 -4.82 31.54 -9.77
C ILE A 443 -6.27 31.86 -10.09
N VAL A 444 -6.49 32.78 -11.03
CA VAL A 444 -7.84 33.13 -11.50
C VAL A 444 -8.00 32.59 -12.91
N LYS A 445 -9.03 31.78 -13.14
CA LYS A 445 -9.37 31.22 -14.45
C LYS A 445 -10.76 31.66 -14.83
N THR A 446 -10.84 32.49 -15.86
CA THR A 446 -12.09 32.86 -16.51
C THR A 446 -12.53 31.74 -17.45
N ALA A 447 -13.77 31.28 -17.33
CA ALA A 447 -14.33 30.31 -18.26
C ALA A 447 -14.32 30.89 -19.69
N LEU A 448 -13.69 30.18 -20.63
CA LEU A 448 -13.66 30.60 -22.03
C LEU A 448 -15.03 30.35 -22.69
N ASN A 449 -15.48 31.29 -23.52
CA ASN A 449 -16.74 31.17 -24.29
C ASN A 449 -16.77 30.00 -25.29
N ASN A 450 -15.65 29.32 -25.50
CA ASN A 450 -15.50 28.23 -26.47
C ASN A 450 -15.70 26.84 -25.86
N ALA A 451 -16.06 26.75 -24.57
CA ALA A 451 -16.40 25.49 -23.94
C ALA A 451 -17.62 24.83 -24.61
N SER A 452 -17.68 23.51 -24.53
CA SER A 452 -18.72 22.68 -25.12
C SER A 452 -20.12 23.08 -24.64
N VAL A 453 -21.13 22.80 -25.48
CA VAL A 453 -22.54 23.19 -25.25
C VAL A 453 -23.11 22.62 -23.93
N GLU A 454 -22.52 21.56 -23.41
CA GLU A 454 -23.04 20.81 -22.26
C GLU A 454 -23.06 21.60 -20.95
N TRP A 455 -22.12 22.54 -20.76
CA TRP A 455 -22.00 23.30 -19.52
C TRP A 455 -22.76 24.64 -19.51
N GLY A 456 -23.56 24.89 -20.55
CA GLY A 456 -24.51 25.98 -20.64
C GLY A 456 -24.01 27.16 -21.47
N LYS A 457 -24.93 27.81 -22.20
CA LYS A 457 -24.68 29.02 -23.00
C LYS A 457 -24.70 30.31 -22.17
N ASP A 458 -24.64 30.21 -20.85
CA ASP A 458 -24.64 31.41 -20.03
C ASP A 458 -23.34 32.18 -20.32
N LYS A 459 -23.50 33.37 -20.88
CA LYS A 459 -22.39 34.25 -21.27
C LYS A 459 -21.89 35.09 -20.09
N SER A 460 -22.46 34.90 -18.91
CA SER A 460 -21.90 35.49 -17.70
C SER A 460 -20.47 34.99 -17.54
N LYS A 461 -19.51 35.92 -17.44
CA LYS A 461 -18.13 35.57 -17.15
C LYS A 461 -18.11 34.98 -15.75
N THR A 462 -18.06 33.66 -15.67
CA THR A 462 -17.82 32.95 -14.43
C THR A 462 -16.33 32.69 -14.30
N GLU A 463 -15.79 33.00 -13.12
CA GLU A 463 -14.40 32.81 -12.79
C GLU A 463 -14.29 31.77 -11.68
N SER A 464 -13.34 30.86 -11.82
CA SER A 464 -12.89 30.02 -10.70
C SER A 464 -11.58 30.59 -10.16
N GLU A 465 -11.50 30.70 -8.85
CA GLU A 465 -10.32 31.13 -8.13
C GLU A 465 -9.73 29.95 -7.36
N ILE A 466 -8.46 29.64 -7.63
CA ILE A 466 -7.71 28.60 -6.94
C ILE A 466 -6.60 29.27 -6.14
N TRP A 467 -6.62 29.09 -4.83
CA TRP A 467 -5.48 29.41 -3.97
C TRP A 467 -4.64 28.17 -3.76
N PHE A 468 -3.47 28.15 -4.40
CA PHE A 468 -2.51 27.08 -4.21
C PHE A 468 -1.60 27.39 -3.03
N TYR A 469 -1.46 26.43 -2.12
CA TYR A 469 -0.55 26.46 -0.99
C TYR A 469 0.49 25.36 -1.17
N LYS A 470 1.72 25.79 -1.40
CA LYS A 470 2.86 24.88 -1.57
C LYS A 470 3.21 24.23 -0.24
N TRP A 471 2.93 22.94 -0.15
CA TRP A 471 3.33 22.08 0.96
C TRP A 471 4.32 21.04 0.46
N ASP A 472 5.55 21.08 0.97
CA ASP A 472 6.53 20.03 0.72
C ASP A 472 6.30 18.89 1.75
N GLY A 473 5.06 18.36 1.75
CA GLY A 473 4.50 17.47 2.78
C GLY A 473 4.18 18.19 4.10
N LEU A 474 3.78 17.45 5.13
CA LEU A 474 3.63 17.91 6.52
C LEU A 474 4.98 17.96 7.26
N THR A 475 6.05 18.21 6.52
CA THR A 475 7.43 18.16 6.99
C THR A 475 7.90 19.51 7.55
N ASP A 476 9.05 19.50 8.22
CA ASP A 476 9.77 20.69 8.68
C ASP A 476 10.50 21.45 7.55
N LEU A 477 10.49 20.93 6.32
CA LEU A 477 11.07 21.60 5.14
C LEU A 477 10.25 22.82 4.69
N ASN A 478 9.01 22.92 5.17
CA ASN A 478 8.22 24.12 4.98
C ASN A 478 8.84 25.26 5.79
N GLN A 479 9.11 26.38 5.13
CA GLN A 479 9.61 27.59 5.78
C GLN A 479 8.67 28.77 5.44
N PRO A 480 7.93 29.32 6.44
CA PRO A 480 7.77 28.78 7.79
C PRO A 480 7.06 27.41 7.78
N SER A 481 7.09 26.69 8.90
CA SER A 481 6.47 25.35 8.97
C SER A 481 4.99 25.42 8.60
N TRP A 482 4.41 24.34 8.05
CA TRP A 482 2.99 24.35 7.70
C TRP A 482 2.12 24.70 8.92
N GLU A 483 2.54 24.31 10.13
CA GLU A 483 1.85 24.64 11.37
C GLU A 483 1.94 26.13 11.73
N GLU A 484 3.10 26.75 11.55
CA GLU A 484 3.29 28.19 11.76
C GLU A 484 2.52 29.01 10.73
N LEU A 485 2.42 28.50 9.49
CA LEU A 485 1.45 28.98 8.51
C LEU A 485 -0.01 28.81 8.99
N PHE A 486 -0.28 28.32 10.20
CA PHE A 486 -1.63 28.28 10.76
C PHE A 486 -1.75 28.79 12.20
N LYS A 487 -0.63 28.97 12.92
CA LYS A 487 -0.60 29.47 14.31
C LYS A 487 -0.90 30.97 14.39
N ASP A 488 -0.28 31.77 13.53
CA ASP A 488 -0.23 33.23 13.70
C ASP A 488 -0.64 33.98 12.44
N TYR A 489 -1.71 33.57 11.75
CA TYR A 489 -2.13 34.37 10.59
C TYR A 489 -2.93 35.61 10.99
N PRO A 490 -2.40 36.79 10.64
CA PRO A 490 -3.11 38.04 10.84
C PRO A 490 -4.32 38.19 9.91
N ASP A 491 -5.11 39.21 10.23
CA ASP A 491 -6.01 39.91 9.32
C ASP A 491 -5.51 39.87 7.85
N SER A 492 -6.40 39.58 6.90
CA SER A 492 -6.11 39.56 5.44
C SER A 492 -5.35 40.79 4.92
N GLY A 493 -5.44 41.93 5.61
CA GLY A 493 -4.66 43.14 5.33
C GLY A 493 -3.17 43.02 5.63
N GLU A 494 -2.73 42.18 6.56
CA GLU A 494 -1.30 41.98 6.86
C GLU A 494 -0.65 40.99 5.90
N LEU A 495 -1.42 40.05 5.34
CA LEU A 495 -1.00 39.22 4.21
C LEU A 495 -0.89 40.04 2.90
N ALA A 496 -1.81 40.96 2.65
CA ALA A 496 -1.73 41.90 1.53
C ALA A 496 -0.47 42.78 1.58
N MET A 497 0.05 43.06 2.78
CA MET A 497 1.32 43.77 2.97
C MET A 497 2.57 42.92 2.67
N HIS A 498 2.47 41.59 2.73
CA HIS A 498 3.61 40.67 2.57
C HIS A 498 3.62 39.91 1.24
N VAL A 499 2.51 39.88 0.51
CA VAL A 499 2.42 39.27 -0.83
C VAL A 499 2.17 40.38 -1.86
N PRO A 500 3.19 40.79 -2.63
CA PRO A 500 3.04 41.84 -3.64
C PRO A 500 1.91 41.52 -4.63
N GLY A 501 0.96 42.45 -4.77
CA GLY A 501 -0.17 42.33 -5.71
C GLY A 501 -1.44 41.69 -5.14
N VAL A 502 -1.49 41.35 -3.84
CA VAL A 502 -2.72 40.91 -3.19
C VAL A 502 -3.43 42.13 -2.58
N GLU A 503 -4.54 42.54 -3.20
CA GLU A 503 -5.47 43.53 -2.63
C GLU A 503 -6.69 42.82 -2.04
N VAL A 504 -7.25 43.36 -0.96
CA VAL A 504 -8.47 42.83 -0.35
C VAL A 504 -9.66 43.21 -1.24
N ASP A 505 -10.34 42.22 -1.83
CA ASP A 505 -11.54 42.45 -2.66
C ASP A 505 -12.77 42.69 -1.78
N GLU A 506 -13.02 43.96 -1.45
CA GLU A 506 -14.16 44.38 -0.64
C GLU A 506 -15.51 44.08 -1.33
N THR A 507 -15.57 44.08 -2.66
CA THR A 507 -16.81 43.85 -3.42
C THR A 507 -17.26 42.41 -3.35
N TRP A 508 -16.32 41.46 -3.35
CA TRP A 508 -16.63 40.05 -3.22
C TRP A 508 -17.11 39.69 -1.79
N ILE A 509 -16.60 40.35 -0.74
CA ILE A 509 -17.13 40.25 0.64
C ILE A 509 -18.61 40.60 0.66
N GLU A 510 -18.98 41.71 0.02
CA GLU A 510 -20.35 42.21 0.00
C GLU A 510 -21.29 41.28 -0.79
N GLN A 511 -20.78 40.63 -1.84
CA GLN A 511 -21.58 39.76 -2.71
C GLN A 511 -21.80 38.34 -2.16
N TYR A 512 -20.81 37.76 -1.46
CA TYR A 512 -20.84 36.34 -1.06
C TYR A 512 -20.60 36.09 0.43
N GLY A 513 -20.20 37.11 1.20
CA GLY A 513 -20.09 37.02 2.64
C GLY A 513 -21.47 37.00 3.27
N GLU A 514 -22.06 35.81 3.47
CA GLU A 514 -23.20 35.71 4.39
C GLU A 514 -22.77 36.28 5.75
N ALA A 515 -23.39 37.39 6.14
CA ALA A 515 -23.27 37.93 7.48
C ALA A 515 -23.82 36.86 8.43
N ILE A 516 -22.93 36.03 8.99
CA ILE A 516 -23.29 35.04 10.00
C ILE A 516 -24.04 35.80 11.09
N PRO A 517 -25.33 35.48 11.35
CA PRO A 517 -26.06 36.13 12.41
C PRO A 517 -25.32 35.81 13.69
N VAL A 518 -24.76 36.83 14.34
CA VAL A 518 -24.13 36.69 15.65
C VAL A 518 -25.24 36.39 16.65
N PHE A 519 -25.69 35.13 16.72
CA PHE A 519 -26.56 34.66 17.77
C PHE A 519 -25.72 34.54 19.05
N ARG A 520 -25.68 35.65 19.80
CA ARG A 520 -25.73 35.67 21.27
C ARG A 520 -25.97 37.10 21.72
N ARG A 521 -27.23 37.39 22.06
CA ARG A 521 -27.50 38.36 23.13
C ARG A 521 -26.81 37.81 24.36
N LEU A 522 -25.63 38.34 24.70
CA LEU A 522 -25.15 38.23 26.06
C LEU A 522 -26.24 38.81 26.98
N PRO A 523 -26.54 38.17 28.12
CA PRO A 523 -27.48 38.75 29.07
C PRO A 523 -27.02 40.17 29.43
N PRO A 524 -27.95 41.11 29.62
CA PRO A 524 -27.59 42.47 30.01
C PRO A 524 -26.76 42.40 31.30
N PRO A 525 -25.70 43.22 31.43
CA PRO A 525 -24.91 43.24 32.64
C PRO A 525 -25.81 43.64 33.81
N LEU A 526 -26.01 42.69 34.73
CA LEU A 526 -26.56 42.99 36.05
C LEU A 526 -25.52 43.80 36.81
N GLY A 527 -25.87 45.03 37.17
CA GLY A 527 -25.14 45.81 38.18
C GLY A 527 -24.67 47.18 37.70
N ARG A 528 -25.50 48.20 37.94
CA ARG A 528 -25.06 49.60 38.04
C ARG A 528 -24.16 49.74 39.28
N TYR A 529 -22.89 50.01 39.08
CA TYR A 529 -22.10 50.71 40.10
C TYR A 529 -22.16 52.22 39.82
N PRO A 530 -22.68 53.04 40.74
CA PRO A 530 -22.63 54.49 40.62
C PRO A 530 -21.33 55.02 41.24
N GLY A 531 -20.56 55.77 40.46
CA GLY A 531 -19.51 56.64 40.98
C GLY A 531 -18.11 56.26 40.49
N GLY A 532 -17.50 57.15 39.72
CA GLY A 532 -16.09 57.06 39.37
C GLY A 532 -15.80 57.76 38.05
N GLY A 533 -15.31 58.99 38.13
CA GLY A 533 -15.13 59.88 36.99
C GLY A 533 -14.11 59.40 35.97
N GLY A 534 -14.43 59.66 34.71
CA GLY A 534 -13.49 60.23 33.75
C GLY A 534 -12.28 59.40 33.39
N HIS A 535 -12.45 58.39 32.54
CA HIS A 535 -11.50 58.10 31.47
C HIS A 535 -12.28 57.59 30.25
N LYS A 536 -12.31 58.41 29.18
CA LYS A 536 -12.75 57.99 27.84
C LYS A 536 -11.71 57.00 27.29
N LYS A 537 -11.78 55.73 27.69
CA LYS A 537 -11.23 54.65 26.88
C LYS A 537 -12.30 54.23 25.89
N THR A 538 -12.04 54.57 24.64
CA THR A 538 -12.81 54.15 23.48
C THR A 538 -12.97 52.63 23.49
N ARG A 539 -14.24 52.23 23.59
CA ARG A 539 -14.88 51.12 22.88
C ARG A 539 -13.96 50.26 22.00
N ARG A 540 -14.10 48.95 22.23
CA ARG A 540 -13.89 47.81 21.32
C ARG A 540 -12.47 47.22 21.24
N ASP A 541 -12.07 46.59 22.35
CA ASP A 541 -11.38 45.29 22.26
C ASP A 541 -12.40 44.18 22.57
N VAL A 542 -13.49 44.16 21.80
CA VAL A 542 -14.08 42.85 21.51
C VAL A 542 -13.14 42.30 20.47
N VAL A 543 -12.19 41.47 20.89
CA VAL A 543 -11.50 40.54 20.00
C VAL A 543 -12.59 39.61 19.46
N ALA A 544 -13.34 40.13 18.50
CA ALA A 544 -14.07 39.32 17.56
C ALA A 544 -12.96 38.53 16.89
N LEU A 545 -12.79 37.29 17.33
CA LEU A 545 -12.09 36.26 16.58
C LEU A 545 -12.79 36.20 15.22
N ARG A 546 -12.40 37.11 14.32
CA ARG A 546 -12.73 37.06 12.91
C ARG A 546 -12.05 35.79 12.45
N LYS A 547 -12.81 34.69 12.39
CA LYS A 547 -12.39 33.45 11.78
C LYS A 547 -12.23 33.71 10.29
N ARG A 548 -11.14 34.39 9.91
CA ARG A 548 -10.81 34.67 8.52
C ARG A 548 -10.25 33.41 7.89
N TRP A 549 -10.56 33.27 6.62
CA TRP A 549 -10.05 32.21 5.77
C TRP A 549 -8.66 32.61 5.28
N TYR A 550 -7.87 31.61 4.93
CA TYR A 550 -6.52 31.84 4.43
C TYR A 550 -6.61 32.65 3.14
N LEU A 551 -6.10 33.88 3.14
CA LEU A 551 -6.04 34.82 2.00
C LEU A 551 -7.37 35.17 1.31
N THR A 552 -8.47 34.52 1.67
CA THR A 552 -9.78 34.66 1.07
C THR A 552 -10.79 35.17 2.08
N LEU A 553 -11.86 35.76 1.57
CA LEU A 553 -12.81 36.47 2.41
C LEU A 553 -14.09 35.66 2.70
N ALA A 554 -14.20 34.44 2.14
CA ALA A 554 -15.30 33.52 2.39
C ALA A 554 -14.78 32.06 2.28
N PRO A 555 -15.53 31.09 2.83
CA PRO A 555 -15.18 29.68 2.69
C PRO A 555 -14.97 29.29 1.23
N PRO A 556 -13.91 28.54 0.90
CA PRO A 556 -13.89 27.81 -0.35
C PRO A 556 -15.00 26.75 -0.36
N GLN A 557 -15.52 26.43 -1.55
CA GLN A 557 -16.47 25.34 -1.71
C GLN A 557 -15.77 23.98 -1.71
N LEU A 558 -14.48 23.96 -2.08
CA LEU A 558 -13.65 22.77 -2.15
C LEU A 558 -12.26 23.04 -1.58
N ILE A 559 -11.76 22.12 -0.75
CA ILE A 559 -10.33 21.99 -0.49
C ILE A 559 -9.79 20.72 -1.11
N ILE A 560 -8.62 20.82 -1.72
CA ILE A 560 -7.86 19.67 -2.22
C ILE A 560 -6.59 19.58 -1.38
N VAL A 561 -6.34 18.40 -0.80
CA VAL A 561 -5.18 18.13 0.05
C VAL A 561 -4.39 16.99 -0.56
N ASN A 562 -3.16 17.25 -0.98
CA ASN A 562 -2.23 16.26 -1.52
C ASN A 562 -1.05 16.05 -0.55
N LEU A 563 -0.87 14.82 -0.08
CA LEU A 563 0.12 14.44 0.93
C LEU A 563 0.75 13.08 0.61
N GLY A 564 1.81 12.73 1.33
CA GLY A 564 2.40 11.40 1.36
C GLY A 564 3.75 11.33 0.65
N ASN A 565 3.89 11.89 -0.56
CA ASN A 565 5.14 11.83 -1.34
C ASN A 565 6.36 12.38 -0.56
N TRP A 566 6.30 13.64 -0.13
CA TRP A 566 7.37 14.27 0.64
C TRP A 566 7.46 13.73 2.06
N ASP A 567 6.32 13.42 2.67
CA ASP A 567 6.22 12.86 4.01
C ASP A 567 6.97 11.54 4.13
N VAL A 568 6.75 10.62 3.20
CA VAL A 568 7.45 9.33 3.12
C VAL A 568 8.96 9.52 2.93
N SER A 569 9.35 10.52 2.14
CA SER A 569 10.76 10.79 1.86
C SER A 569 11.51 11.37 3.06
N ARG A 570 10.86 12.16 3.90
CA ARG A 570 11.55 13.07 4.84
C ARG A 570 11.12 12.92 6.28
N MET A 571 9.92 12.44 6.54
CA MET A 571 9.32 12.38 7.87
C MET A 571 9.31 10.93 8.38
N PRO A 572 9.60 10.69 9.68
CA PRO A 572 9.26 9.42 10.34
C PRO A 572 7.74 9.20 10.38
N TYR A 573 7.29 7.95 10.37
CA TYR A 573 5.87 7.63 10.30
C TYR A 573 5.10 8.09 11.52
N TYR A 574 5.66 7.91 12.73
CA TYR A 574 4.98 8.34 13.96
C TYR A 574 4.80 9.87 14.02
N GLU A 575 5.74 10.64 13.45
CA GLU A 575 5.61 12.10 13.34
C GLU A 575 4.54 12.45 12.33
N TYR A 576 4.52 11.76 11.18
CA TYR A 576 3.48 11.92 10.17
C TYR A 576 2.09 11.66 10.74
N GLN A 577 1.92 10.62 11.57
CA GLN A 577 0.66 10.34 12.23
C GLN A 577 0.19 11.52 13.12
N ALA A 578 1.11 12.07 13.92
CA ALA A 578 0.82 13.24 14.75
C ALA A 578 0.49 14.48 13.89
N ALA A 579 1.19 14.67 12.77
CA ALA A 579 0.96 15.78 11.84
C ALA A 579 -0.40 15.69 11.14
N ILE A 580 -0.81 14.50 10.68
CA ILE A 580 -2.14 14.24 10.13
C ILE A 580 -3.22 14.59 11.16
N GLN A 581 -3.05 14.21 12.42
CA GLN A 581 -4.02 14.53 13.47
C GLN A 581 -4.16 16.05 13.70
N LYS A 582 -3.04 16.78 13.68
CA LYS A 582 -3.06 18.26 13.74
C LYS A 582 -3.76 18.86 12.53
N MET A 583 -3.49 18.36 11.33
CA MET A 583 -4.12 18.84 10.10
C MET A 583 -5.63 18.57 10.10
N ILE A 584 -6.07 17.41 10.57
CA ILE A 584 -7.51 17.11 10.75
C ILE A 584 -8.17 18.12 11.67
N ASN A 585 -7.54 18.44 12.79
CA ASN A 585 -8.06 19.45 13.72
C ASN A 585 -8.16 20.83 13.05
N TYR A 586 -7.16 21.19 12.24
CA TYR A 586 -7.18 22.40 11.45
C TYR A 586 -8.35 22.41 10.45
N ILE A 587 -8.52 21.35 9.66
CA ILE A 587 -9.61 21.24 8.68
C ILE A 587 -10.99 21.31 9.36
N LYS A 588 -11.17 20.59 10.48
CA LYS A 588 -12.39 20.63 11.29
C LYS A 588 -12.73 22.01 11.82
N GLN A 589 -11.73 22.79 12.22
CA GLN A 589 -11.95 24.11 12.79
C GLN A 589 -12.24 25.16 11.72
N ARG A 590 -11.59 25.03 10.56
CA ARG A 590 -11.65 26.03 9.49
C ARG A 590 -12.73 25.69 8.48
N TYR A 591 -12.67 24.54 7.81
CA TYR A 591 -13.47 24.23 6.63
C TYR A 591 -14.84 23.60 6.95
N ILE A 592 -14.87 22.62 7.85
CA ILE A 592 -16.09 21.83 8.13
C ILE A 592 -17.29 22.67 8.63
N PRO A 593 -17.15 23.72 9.47
CA PRO A 593 -18.30 24.51 9.93
C PRO A 593 -19.05 25.23 8.80
N TYR A 594 -18.47 25.25 7.61
CA TYR A 594 -19.00 25.92 6.43
C TYR A 594 -19.32 24.95 5.30
N LYS A 595 -19.36 23.65 5.61
CA LYS A 595 -19.68 22.58 4.66
C LYS A 595 -18.78 22.56 3.43
N THR A 596 -17.55 23.03 3.57
CA THR A 596 -16.55 22.95 2.51
C THR A 596 -16.25 21.48 2.22
N ALA A 597 -16.33 21.09 0.95
CA ALA A 597 -15.95 19.76 0.49
C ALA A 597 -14.45 19.52 0.69
N VAL A 598 -14.08 18.32 1.14
CA VAL A 598 -12.69 17.92 1.32
C VAL A 598 -12.36 16.80 0.34
N LEU A 599 -11.37 17.02 -0.51
CA LEU A 599 -10.83 16.02 -1.42
C LEU A 599 -9.38 15.72 -1.05
N TYR A 600 -9.08 14.46 -0.78
CA TYR A 600 -7.74 13.97 -0.52
C TYR A 600 -7.16 13.34 -1.80
N ARG A 601 -6.09 13.93 -2.33
CA ARG A 601 -5.27 13.33 -3.39
C ARG A 601 -4.21 12.44 -2.73
N THR A 602 -4.26 11.16 -3.06
CA THR A 602 -3.31 10.15 -2.57
C THR A 602 -1.90 10.44 -3.12
N PRO A 603 -0.84 9.92 -2.50
CA PRO A 603 0.49 10.03 -3.07
C PRO A 603 0.66 9.14 -4.30
N GLN A 604 1.71 9.40 -5.08
CA GLN A 604 2.12 8.47 -6.13
C GLN A 604 2.49 7.11 -5.54
N TYR A 605 2.09 6.02 -6.20
CA TYR A 605 2.36 4.63 -5.76
C TYR A 605 3.81 4.41 -5.35
N PHE A 606 4.73 4.92 -6.16
CA PHE A 606 6.12 5.01 -5.80
C PHE A 606 6.38 6.40 -5.28
N CYS A 607 6.98 6.52 -4.11
CA CYS A 607 7.95 7.56 -3.81
C CYS A 607 8.86 7.06 -2.68
N CYS A 608 10.11 7.50 -2.58
CA CYS A 608 10.87 8.23 -3.59
C CYS A 608 12.05 7.35 -3.98
N ARG A 609 12.34 7.25 -5.28
CA ARG A 609 13.48 6.45 -5.78
C ARG A 609 14.75 6.77 -4.98
N VAL A 610 15.61 5.76 -4.82
CA VAL A 610 16.96 5.94 -4.27
C VAL A 610 17.64 7.05 -5.04
N ASP A 611 17.73 8.19 -4.40
CA ASP A 611 18.48 9.31 -4.90
C ASP A 611 19.95 8.87 -4.91
N THR A 612 20.54 8.68 -6.10
CA THR A 612 21.98 8.46 -6.24
C THR A 612 22.78 9.72 -5.89
N SER A 613 22.13 10.85 -5.60
CA SER A 613 22.78 12.00 -4.98
C SER A 613 23.15 11.70 -3.53
N GLU A 614 23.97 12.57 -2.95
CA GLU A 614 24.42 12.50 -1.55
C GLU A 614 23.26 12.42 -0.53
N ARG A 615 22.03 12.80 -0.90
CA ARG A 615 20.87 12.88 0.00
C ARG A 615 20.16 11.54 0.25
N GLN A 616 20.40 10.49 -0.55
CA GLN A 616 19.92 9.12 -0.32
C GLN A 616 18.43 9.03 0.06
N ARG A 617 17.52 9.49 -0.83
CA ARG A 617 16.07 9.39 -0.58
C ARG A 617 15.59 7.94 -0.59
N LYS A 618 14.49 7.71 0.11
CA LYS A 618 14.12 6.40 0.60
C LYS A 618 12.99 5.77 -0.22
N PHE A 619 13.24 4.55 -0.71
CA PHE A 619 12.28 3.76 -1.47
C PHE A 619 11.54 2.78 -0.55
N SER A 620 10.21 2.68 -0.69
CA SER A 620 9.39 1.53 -0.29
C SER A 620 7.91 1.76 -0.68
N THR A 621 7.36 0.91 -1.54
CA THR A 621 5.91 0.89 -1.87
C THR A 621 5.07 0.74 -0.59
N LEU A 622 5.46 -0.17 0.29
CA LEU A 622 4.73 -0.47 1.52
C LEU A 622 4.82 0.65 2.55
N ARG A 623 5.91 1.42 2.54
CA ARG A 623 5.94 2.68 3.28
C ARG A 623 4.97 3.67 2.68
N MET A 624 4.94 3.81 1.36
CA MET A 624 3.98 4.70 0.72
C MET A 624 2.54 4.30 1.04
N GLU A 625 2.22 3.01 0.92
CA GLU A 625 0.94 2.43 1.28
C GLU A 625 0.59 2.70 2.76
N ALA A 626 1.54 2.53 3.68
CA ALA A 626 1.30 2.78 5.09
C ALA A 626 0.93 4.25 5.35
N TYR A 627 1.64 5.20 4.73
CA TYR A 627 1.34 6.62 4.84
C TYR A 627 0.00 6.96 4.21
N ASP A 628 -0.25 6.50 2.98
CA ASP A 628 -1.50 6.73 2.28
C ASP A 628 -2.68 6.16 3.07
N ARG A 629 -2.62 4.88 3.45
CA ARG A 629 -3.67 4.20 4.20
C ARG A 629 -4.01 4.96 5.49
N TYR A 630 -3.00 5.39 6.24
CA TYR A 630 -3.23 6.16 7.47
C TYR A 630 -3.89 7.52 7.19
N ALA A 631 -3.35 8.29 6.24
CA ALA A 631 -3.90 9.60 5.90
C ALA A 631 -5.33 9.49 5.34
N ARG A 632 -5.55 8.54 4.42
CA ARG A 632 -6.83 8.20 3.83
C ARG A 632 -7.85 7.85 4.90
N GLU A 633 -7.56 6.87 5.76
CA GLU A 633 -8.46 6.45 6.84
C GLU A 633 -8.81 7.64 7.74
N MET A 634 -7.80 8.37 8.19
CA MET A 634 -7.99 9.46 9.15
C MET A 634 -8.75 10.65 8.55
N LEU A 635 -8.47 11.03 7.30
CA LEU A 635 -9.15 12.13 6.61
C LEU A 635 -10.60 11.77 6.25
N VAL A 636 -10.83 10.57 5.68
CA VAL A 636 -12.19 10.10 5.37
C VAL A 636 -13.03 10.04 6.65
N LYS A 637 -12.50 9.39 7.70
CA LYS A 637 -13.22 9.18 8.96
C LYS A 637 -13.51 10.47 9.72
N HIS A 638 -12.57 11.41 9.74
CA HIS A 638 -12.68 12.57 10.63
C HIS A 638 -13.14 13.86 9.95
N VAL A 639 -12.96 14.01 8.64
CA VAL A 639 -13.38 15.22 7.91
C VAL A 639 -14.25 14.92 6.69
N GLY A 640 -14.71 13.68 6.52
CA GLY A 640 -15.58 13.28 5.41
C GLY A 640 -14.89 13.43 4.06
N ALA A 641 -13.55 13.35 4.02
CA ALA A 641 -12.82 13.54 2.78
C ALA A 641 -13.23 12.48 1.75
N LYS A 642 -13.42 12.90 0.49
CA LYS A 642 -13.47 11.98 -0.65
C LYS A 642 -12.05 11.77 -1.18
N VAL A 643 -11.84 10.70 -1.94
CA VAL A 643 -10.48 10.31 -2.36
C VAL A 643 -10.34 10.44 -3.87
N TRP A 644 -9.28 11.15 -4.29
CA TRP A 644 -8.73 11.13 -5.64
C TRP A 644 -7.53 10.17 -5.64
N ASP A 645 -7.77 8.95 -6.12
CA ASP A 645 -6.85 7.82 -5.97
C ASP A 645 -5.86 7.70 -7.13
N VAL A 646 -4.82 8.54 -7.10
CA VAL A 646 -3.70 8.44 -8.03
C VAL A 646 -2.70 7.34 -7.65
N TYR A 647 -2.72 6.85 -6.40
CA TYR A 647 -1.93 5.70 -5.96
C TYR A 647 -2.28 4.46 -6.78
N ALA A 648 -3.57 4.16 -6.93
CA ALA A 648 -4.06 3.01 -7.71
C ALA A 648 -3.55 3.00 -9.17
N LEU A 649 -3.34 4.18 -9.78
CA LEU A 649 -2.81 4.30 -11.14
C LEU A 649 -1.40 3.73 -11.25
N GLY A 650 -0.50 4.13 -10.35
CA GLY A 650 0.86 3.62 -10.34
C GLY A 650 0.92 2.15 -9.91
N GLU A 651 0.06 1.76 -8.96
CA GLU A 651 -0.01 0.41 -8.42
C GLU A 651 -0.40 -0.62 -9.48
N ALA A 652 -1.33 -0.28 -10.36
CA ALA A 652 -1.81 -1.17 -11.40
C ALA A 652 -0.97 -1.20 -12.69
N ARG A 653 0.09 -0.39 -12.80
CA ARG A 653 0.98 -0.45 -13.98
C ARG A 653 1.76 -1.77 -14.05
N SER A 654 2.12 -2.17 -15.26
CA SER A 654 3.02 -3.32 -15.44
C SER A 654 4.39 -3.02 -14.84
N TRP A 655 5.16 -4.06 -14.54
CA TRP A 655 6.49 -3.87 -13.97
C TRP A 655 7.41 -3.01 -14.86
N GLU A 656 7.35 -3.20 -16.17
CA GLU A 656 8.11 -2.44 -17.15
C GLU A 656 7.71 -0.96 -17.16
N ASP A 657 6.41 -0.68 -17.12
CA ASP A 657 5.89 0.68 -17.05
C ASP A 657 6.32 1.36 -15.75
N LYS A 658 6.25 0.63 -14.63
CA LYS A 658 6.72 1.10 -13.31
C LYS A 658 8.21 1.47 -13.37
N GLN A 659 9.05 0.62 -13.97
CA GLN A 659 10.47 0.93 -14.17
C GLN A 659 10.68 2.17 -15.03
N SER A 660 9.88 2.36 -16.09
CA SER A 660 10.00 3.54 -16.96
C SER A 660 9.68 4.85 -16.24
N THR A 661 8.73 4.83 -15.28
CA THR A 661 8.42 6.00 -14.45
C THR A 661 9.52 6.32 -13.43
N ALA A 662 10.38 5.34 -13.14
CA ALA A 662 11.46 5.52 -12.19
C ALA A 662 12.54 6.47 -12.71
N ASP A 663 12.68 6.66 -14.03
CA ASP A 663 13.72 7.49 -14.67
C ASP A 663 13.82 8.92 -14.10
N CYS A 664 12.78 9.36 -13.40
CA CYS A 664 12.77 10.62 -12.72
C CYS A 664 13.36 10.61 -11.30
N PRO A 665 14.49 11.30 -11.02
CA PRO A 665 15.06 11.37 -9.66
C PRO A 665 14.12 12.02 -8.64
N SER A 666 13.32 12.98 -9.08
CA SER A 666 12.32 13.66 -8.25
C SER A 666 11.04 12.84 -8.05
N ASN A 667 10.89 11.73 -8.79
CA ASN A 667 9.73 10.84 -8.72
C ASN A 667 8.40 11.60 -8.95
N HIS A 668 8.43 12.52 -9.92
CA HIS A 668 7.23 13.21 -10.38
C HIS A 668 6.51 12.36 -11.41
N ALA A 669 5.17 12.40 -11.39
CA ALA A 669 4.39 11.81 -12.47
C ALA A 669 4.68 12.54 -13.78
N PRO A 670 4.99 11.84 -14.89
CA PRO A 670 5.20 12.49 -16.19
C PRO A 670 3.93 13.19 -16.67
N SER A 671 4.06 14.15 -17.59
CA SER A 671 2.97 15.07 -17.95
C SER A 671 1.73 14.39 -18.54
N ASP A 672 1.90 13.25 -19.20
CA ASP A 672 0.82 12.41 -19.72
C ASP A 672 0.07 11.69 -18.58
N VAL A 673 0.79 11.14 -17.59
CA VAL A 673 0.18 10.59 -16.37
C VAL A 673 -0.55 11.68 -15.58
N VAL A 674 0.02 12.88 -15.47
CA VAL A 674 -0.68 14.04 -14.86
C VAL A 674 -1.96 14.41 -15.63
N SER A 675 -2.00 14.20 -16.95
CA SER A 675 -3.21 14.43 -17.74
C SER A 675 -4.29 13.40 -17.38
N LEU A 676 -3.92 12.14 -17.23
CA LEU A 676 -4.81 11.05 -16.78
C LEU A 676 -5.33 11.26 -15.36
N GLU A 677 -4.45 11.62 -14.42
CA GLU A 677 -4.85 11.97 -13.05
C GLU A 677 -5.86 13.10 -13.04
N ASN A 678 -5.63 14.14 -13.86
CA ASN A 678 -6.56 15.24 -14.02
C ASN A 678 -7.89 14.78 -14.64
N GLN A 679 -7.90 13.92 -15.66
CA GLN A 679 -9.16 13.40 -16.21
C GLN A 679 -10.00 12.69 -15.13
N ILE A 680 -9.38 11.96 -14.21
CA ILE A 680 -10.07 11.33 -13.08
C ILE A 680 -10.68 12.39 -12.15
N LEU A 681 -9.90 13.42 -11.79
CA LEU A 681 -10.37 14.56 -11.00
C LEU A 681 -11.56 15.26 -11.69
N MET A 682 -11.40 15.60 -12.97
CA MET A 682 -12.40 16.30 -13.78
C MET A 682 -13.72 15.55 -13.82
N ASN A 683 -13.68 14.25 -14.10
CA ASN A 683 -14.88 13.43 -14.15
C ASN A 683 -15.57 13.37 -12.79
N SER A 684 -14.79 13.23 -11.70
CA SER A 684 -15.34 13.16 -10.34
C SER A 684 -16.01 14.48 -9.90
N LEU A 685 -15.45 15.64 -10.26
CA LEU A 685 -16.00 16.94 -9.89
C LEU A 685 -17.13 17.40 -10.81
N CYS A 686 -17.10 17.02 -12.10
CA CYS A 686 -18.05 17.53 -13.07
C CYS A 686 -19.24 16.60 -13.28
N ASN A 687 -19.04 15.28 -13.36
CA ASN A 687 -20.15 14.36 -13.63
C ASN A 687 -21.06 14.14 -12.42
N ALA A 688 -20.56 14.33 -11.21
CA ALA A 688 -21.35 14.17 -10.01
C ALA A 688 -22.01 15.49 -9.60
N ASP A 689 -23.32 15.46 -9.38
CA ASP A 689 -24.05 16.60 -8.80
C ASP A 689 -24.11 16.50 -7.27
N ASP A 690 -23.88 15.31 -6.72
CA ASP A 690 -24.14 14.96 -5.33
C ASP A 690 -22.98 14.23 -4.64
N TRP A 691 -21.78 14.17 -5.23
CA TRP A 691 -20.65 13.41 -4.63
C TRP A 691 -20.32 13.86 -3.20
N PHE A 692 -20.54 15.14 -2.90
CA PHE A 692 -20.37 15.76 -1.59
C PHE A 692 -21.69 16.12 -0.90
N ALA A 693 -22.83 15.59 -1.35
CA ALA A 693 -24.14 15.93 -0.80
C ALA A 693 -24.36 15.43 0.64
N ASP A 694 -23.48 14.56 1.15
CA ASP A 694 -23.50 14.02 2.51
C ASP A 694 -22.81 14.92 3.57
N LEU A 695 -22.29 16.08 3.17
CA LEU A 695 -21.66 17.10 4.05
C LEU A 695 -22.67 18.14 4.57
#